data_AF-A0A9W4SV03-F1
#
_entry.id   AF-A0A9W4SV03-F1
#
_cell.length_a   1.000
_cell.length_b   1.000
_cell.length_c   1.000
_cell.angle_alpha   90.00
_cell.angle_beta   90.00
_cell.angle_gamma   90.00
#
_symmetry.space_group_name_H-M   'P 1'
#
loop_
_entity.id
_entity.type
_entity.pdbx_description
1 polymer ?
#
loop_
_entity_poly.entity_id
_entity_poly.type
_entity_poly.pdbx_seq_one_letter_code
_entity_poly.pdbx_strand_id
1 'polypeptide(L)'
;MEKTFTFHVHLPKYVEKCGIPIVLGNVKELGLWKNPIVRLSQPFPQNPTYWQSNPITISLSNSGIQYKFAVFLTPIIPGETKVAFEGFSIKDSRTLDIIRNEQFGIWKNNEFLLLSNTIDDFAFVDCIYNTITDNNLKDKVMEYQHLLTIYNDFMIRASNLEFIVNRIDDRSREQRLFICLLLGYYISSQEKNYELPTLFPSGLLLDALENYKQETLPSDSKDKMHIAITTLVHHNAFQMKFNWLNIFKINAEVDPGGTFIDRLQALRFSSDNLLAKFIEEVEIISTYIKDIDFETYVKLSKSFIDRVRENISHDDAVSLESNFKRIHKLYKDDISGAFRSHALFLLESPVRRWTNQNILAIRRLLQNDDLNWRSDDIILSLELISQSHSLELLNIFPELLDDWFRSDFSDTKKKVIPNICVNWFTLILTKLCTTEENTSNESNFIYTVFERLERMYPLLGNRINIWRDMTNIAIERVKGCSELRIYAATKFIVRIKPDDVKKLFLDMVKEILNKNVQQIDVKLLHKIFLICDCKGKFLEIPNSMSEDLLYHIMTILQEQSTASSHSEYDLITLKATRFWNIILRASGSVSKLNANSFVKNTKISINELAGLLLEKMIDIKLLQQILEYPDDKLFQHFDAAVAKKKTLGDVVVSREEIAKLRKLCKDYQHQLDILFKFYSGFCSYIQVIDVNAYILDLQQHMQNSHKVKLKQVLTSDYWAFHEKTLESARRCYKYNNFQTFRNIFEACLREDAAATSVEYIAQKLMPAVFDRCLMMCNQFKEWEKLKCSDASLLWKNVTNVNAELDLMDGYKSYKSQRFIQTLDHLSKIPHWIERLEQLEKAVEIFRIPHNKDDWLSKLISILKDDSMKLGQMNNFFDYIDSNLSNVNNDCWKLIRELSNADDFMSFLRNIAQHDFKNLINGDDDHSDERLIEEDTVTSLIQVKQFLIPLMDRSKMETITYFLEVLLEVIKKNSTLGEMIALCNNSNMALQNMHINILNRGEDTKEKIKNAVTNGTFTFFTRNPKDDKCLVSLKYPSKTNVMYNLNDILDLRGRALLIAKPKTT
;
A
#
# COMPACT_ATOMS: atom_id res chain seq x y z
N MET A 1 -101.33 -35.43 53.92
CA MET A 1 -99.87 -35.26 53.97
C MET A 1 -99.60 -33.85 54.48
N GLU A 2 -98.79 -33.69 55.51
CA GLU A 2 -98.46 -32.38 56.07
C GLU A 2 -97.08 -31.96 55.57
N LYS A 3 -96.93 -30.71 55.16
CA LYS A 3 -95.67 -30.14 54.71
C LYS A 3 -95.50 -28.74 55.29
N THR A 4 -94.27 -28.39 55.66
CA THR A 4 -93.95 -27.09 56.23
C THR A 4 -93.52 -26.12 55.15
N PHE A 5 -94.12 -24.92 55.17
CA PHE A 5 -93.86 -23.86 54.21
C PHE A 5 -93.46 -22.56 54.92
N THR A 6 -92.57 -21.81 54.31
CA THR A 6 -92.27 -20.43 54.71
C THR A 6 -92.69 -19.50 53.59
N PHE A 7 -93.32 -18.38 53.93
CA PHE A 7 -93.70 -17.37 52.96
C PHE A 7 -92.73 -16.20 53.02
N HIS A 8 -92.21 -15.81 51.87
CA HIS A 8 -91.27 -14.73 51.67
C HIS A 8 -91.89 -13.72 50.72
N VAL A 9 -91.91 -12.45 51.09
CA VAL A 9 -92.51 -11.42 50.26
C VAL A 9 -91.78 -10.09 50.32
N HIS A 10 -91.60 -9.46 49.16
CA HIS A 10 -91.30 -8.05 49.08
C HIS A 10 -92.60 -7.23 49.06
N LEU A 11 -92.81 -6.44 50.11
CA LEU A 11 -93.94 -5.53 50.29
C LEU A 11 -93.52 -4.08 50.02
N PRO A 12 -94.46 -3.18 49.67
CA PRO A 12 -94.14 -1.77 49.48
C PRO A 12 -93.49 -1.16 50.73
N LYS A 13 -92.59 -0.19 50.50
CA LYS A 13 -91.87 0.48 51.60
C LYS A 13 -92.86 1.14 52.56
N TYR A 14 -92.59 1.02 53.87
CA TYR A 14 -93.41 1.55 54.96
C TYR A 14 -94.75 0.85 55.21
N VAL A 15 -94.92 -0.38 54.73
CA VAL A 15 -96.15 -1.17 54.96
C VAL A 15 -96.48 -1.36 56.44
N GLU A 16 -95.47 -1.40 57.31
CA GLU A 16 -95.60 -1.52 58.76
C GLU A 16 -96.33 -0.34 59.40
N LYS A 17 -96.33 0.83 58.74
CA LYS A 17 -97.11 2.00 59.20
C LYS A 17 -98.60 1.84 58.95
N CYS A 18 -98.98 1.02 57.95
CA CYS A 18 -100.37 0.80 57.57
C CYS A 18 -101.02 -0.31 58.40
N GLY A 19 -100.23 -1.26 58.89
CA GLY A 19 -100.72 -2.39 59.66
C GLY A 19 -99.72 -3.54 59.73
N ILE A 20 -100.20 -4.70 60.17
CA ILE A 20 -99.38 -5.91 60.32
C ILE A 20 -99.47 -6.72 59.02
N PRO A 21 -98.36 -6.97 58.31
CA PRO A 21 -98.39 -7.84 57.14
C PRO A 21 -98.63 -9.30 57.51
N ILE A 22 -99.47 -9.98 56.73
CA ILE A 22 -99.97 -11.32 56.99
C ILE A 22 -100.10 -12.14 55.70
N VAL A 23 -100.25 -13.45 55.85
CA VAL A 23 -100.66 -14.36 54.77
C VAL A 23 -102.03 -14.93 55.10
N LEU A 24 -102.94 -14.90 54.13
CA LEU A 24 -104.27 -15.48 54.25
C LEU A 24 -104.56 -16.39 53.07
N GLY A 25 -105.31 -17.46 53.32
CA GLY A 25 -105.64 -18.44 52.29
C GLY A 25 -106.90 -19.25 52.59
N ASN A 26 -107.23 -20.15 51.66
CA ASN A 26 -108.47 -20.95 51.70
C ASN A 26 -108.45 -22.14 52.66
N VAL A 27 -107.35 -22.36 53.40
CA VAL A 27 -107.20 -23.46 54.38
C VAL A 27 -107.16 -22.95 55.82
N LYS A 28 -107.40 -23.84 56.79
CA LYS A 28 -107.51 -23.48 58.23
C LYS A 28 -106.21 -22.88 58.76
N GLU A 29 -105.07 -23.40 58.31
CA GLU A 29 -103.72 -22.98 58.73
C GLU A 29 -103.37 -21.58 58.22
N LEU A 30 -104.01 -21.15 57.12
CA LEU A 30 -103.92 -19.80 56.56
C LEU A 30 -105.16 -18.94 56.90
N GLY A 31 -105.98 -19.37 57.86
CA GLY A 31 -107.05 -18.55 58.43
C GLY A 31 -108.35 -18.43 57.64
N LEU A 32 -108.61 -19.27 56.64
CA LEU A 32 -109.85 -19.28 55.84
C LEU A 32 -110.26 -17.89 55.31
N TRP A 33 -109.29 -17.13 54.79
CA TRP A 33 -109.43 -15.74 54.30
C TRP A 33 -109.88 -14.71 55.33
N LYS A 34 -110.05 -15.08 56.61
CA LYS A 34 -110.64 -14.21 57.63
C LYS A 34 -109.70 -13.98 58.82
N ASN A 35 -109.04 -15.02 59.30
CA ASN A 35 -108.29 -14.99 60.55
C ASN A 35 -106.79 -14.75 60.31
N PRO A 36 -106.19 -13.66 60.79
CA PRO A 36 -104.78 -13.33 60.55
C PRO A 36 -103.83 -14.18 61.42
N ILE A 37 -103.78 -15.49 61.14
CA ILE A 37 -102.97 -16.47 61.90
C ILE A 37 -101.49 -16.36 61.51
N VAL A 38 -101.21 -16.24 60.22
CA VAL A 38 -99.85 -16.16 59.70
C VAL A 38 -99.42 -14.70 59.62
N ARG A 39 -98.57 -14.29 60.56
CA ARG A 39 -97.94 -12.97 60.55
C ARG A 39 -96.58 -13.02 59.89
N LEU A 40 -96.25 -11.95 59.18
CA LEU A 40 -94.95 -11.74 58.60
C LEU A 40 -94.12 -10.80 59.48
N SER A 41 -92.82 -11.03 59.53
CA SER A 41 -91.83 -10.19 60.21
C SER A 41 -90.67 -9.88 59.27
N GLN A 42 -89.97 -8.77 59.49
CA GLN A 42 -88.75 -8.44 58.76
C GLN A 42 -87.55 -9.13 59.42
N PRO A 43 -86.89 -10.09 58.75
CA PRO A 43 -85.71 -10.76 59.31
C PRO A 43 -84.42 -9.97 59.07
N PHE A 44 -84.40 -9.07 58.08
CA PHE A 44 -83.21 -8.31 57.68
C PHE A 44 -83.47 -6.81 57.81
N PRO A 45 -82.84 -6.11 58.78
CA PRO A 45 -82.97 -4.66 58.92
C PRO A 45 -82.54 -3.88 57.67
N GLN A 46 -81.59 -4.42 56.91
CA GLN A 46 -81.07 -3.84 55.67
C GLN A 46 -82.02 -3.98 54.47
N ASN A 47 -83.04 -4.84 54.55
CA ASN A 47 -84.02 -5.04 53.49
C ASN A 47 -85.43 -4.66 53.98
N PRO A 48 -85.75 -3.35 54.07
CA PRO A 48 -87.02 -2.88 54.64
C PRO A 48 -88.25 -3.31 53.84
N THR A 49 -88.12 -3.70 52.57
CA THR A 49 -89.28 -4.22 51.82
C THR A 49 -89.47 -5.72 52.02
N TYR A 50 -88.51 -6.43 52.60
CA TYR A 50 -88.57 -7.89 52.72
C TYR A 50 -89.22 -8.38 54.02
N TRP A 51 -90.18 -9.29 53.87
CA TRP A 51 -90.94 -9.87 54.97
C TRP A 51 -91.01 -11.39 54.84
N GLN A 52 -90.98 -12.08 55.98
CA GLN A 52 -90.95 -13.53 56.07
C GLN A 52 -91.92 -14.04 57.15
N SER A 53 -92.58 -15.17 56.91
CA SER A 53 -93.36 -15.86 57.95
C SER A 53 -92.48 -16.79 58.78
N ASN A 54 -92.93 -17.15 59.98
CA ASN A 54 -92.44 -18.38 60.62
C ASN A 54 -92.82 -19.60 59.75
N PRO A 55 -92.08 -20.71 59.81
CA PRO A 55 -92.46 -21.94 59.12
C PRO A 55 -93.84 -22.43 59.57
N ILE A 56 -94.73 -22.74 58.63
CA ILE A 56 -96.11 -23.15 58.88
C ILE A 56 -96.36 -24.51 58.24
N THR A 57 -96.80 -25.47 59.05
CA THR A 57 -97.21 -26.79 58.57
C THR A 57 -98.64 -26.73 58.03
N ILE A 58 -98.80 -27.04 56.74
CA ILE A 58 -100.09 -27.03 56.04
C ILE A 58 -100.45 -28.45 55.62
N SER A 59 -101.69 -28.86 55.91
CA SER A 59 -102.24 -30.12 55.40
C SER A 59 -102.58 -30.00 53.91
N LEU A 60 -101.94 -30.82 53.08
CA LEU A 60 -102.16 -30.84 51.63
C LEU A 60 -103.47 -31.58 51.30
N SER A 61 -104.40 -30.88 50.64
CA SER A 61 -105.66 -31.42 50.10
C SER A 61 -105.62 -31.54 48.57
N ASN A 62 -106.45 -32.41 47.98
CA ASN A 62 -106.55 -32.57 46.52
C ASN A 62 -107.07 -31.32 45.78
N SER A 63 -107.71 -30.39 46.49
CA SER A 63 -108.05 -29.05 45.99
C SER A 63 -106.86 -28.11 46.11
N GLY A 64 -106.50 -27.41 45.04
CA GLY A 64 -105.39 -26.44 45.03
C GLY A 64 -105.51 -25.41 46.17
N ILE A 65 -104.42 -25.24 46.92
CA ILE A 65 -104.35 -24.30 48.04
C ILE A 65 -104.06 -22.92 47.46
N GLN A 66 -104.92 -21.95 47.77
CA GLN A 66 -104.80 -20.57 47.34
C GLN A 66 -104.52 -19.66 48.52
N TYR A 67 -103.62 -18.71 48.31
CA TYR A 67 -103.23 -17.72 49.32
C TYR A 67 -102.99 -16.35 48.70
N LYS A 68 -102.97 -15.33 49.56
CA LYS A 68 -102.57 -13.96 49.24
C LYS A 68 -101.79 -13.38 50.39
N PHE A 69 -100.83 -12.52 50.05
CA PHE A 69 -100.30 -11.55 50.99
C PHE A 69 -101.36 -10.49 51.27
N ALA A 70 -101.45 -10.05 52.52
CA ALA A 70 -102.37 -9.01 52.92
C ALA A 70 -101.79 -8.17 54.07
N VAL A 71 -102.37 -7.01 54.32
CA VAL A 71 -102.05 -6.16 55.47
C VAL A 71 -103.27 -6.08 56.37
N PHE A 72 -103.11 -6.49 57.62
CA PHE A 72 -104.11 -6.31 58.66
C PHE A 72 -104.03 -4.88 59.17
N LEU A 73 -104.97 -4.03 58.73
CA LEU A 73 -104.92 -2.59 58.98
C LEU A 73 -105.19 -2.28 60.45
N THR A 74 -104.47 -1.30 60.98
CA THR A 74 -104.75 -0.77 62.32
C THR A 74 -106.12 -0.07 62.31
N PRO A 75 -107.08 -0.44 63.19
CA PRO A 75 -108.41 0.15 63.18
C PRO A 75 -108.37 1.67 63.42
N ILE A 76 -109.04 2.45 62.57
CA ILE A 76 -109.29 3.88 62.83
C ILE A 76 -110.44 4.03 63.85
N ILE A 77 -111.32 3.03 63.94
CA ILE A 77 -112.47 2.96 64.86
C ILE A 77 -112.34 1.69 65.71
N PRO A 78 -112.47 1.76 67.05
CA PRO A 78 -112.45 0.57 67.91
C PRO A 78 -113.59 -0.39 67.53
N GLY A 79 -113.25 -1.60 67.05
CA GLY A 79 -114.21 -2.66 66.72
C GLY A 79 -114.30 -3.05 65.23
N GLU A 80 -113.74 -2.27 64.30
CA GLU A 80 -113.71 -2.60 62.87
C GLU A 80 -112.32 -3.14 62.45
N THR A 81 -112.23 -4.43 62.10
CA THR A 81 -111.01 -5.03 61.55
C THR A 81 -111.08 -5.06 60.03
N LYS A 82 -110.17 -4.37 59.33
CA LYS A 82 -110.10 -4.34 57.86
C LYS A 82 -108.82 -4.98 57.35
N VAL A 83 -108.94 -5.86 56.35
CA VAL A 83 -107.81 -6.53 55.71
C VAL A 83 -107.65 -6.03 54.28
N ALA A 84 -106.46 -5.54 53.94
CA ALA A 84 -106.11 -5.13 52.58
C ALA A 84 -105.34 -6.27 51.89
N PHE A 85 -106.00 -6.98 50.96
CA PHE A 85 -105.39 -8.08 50.19
C PHE A 85 -104.60 -7.57 48.99
N GLU A 86 -103.53 -8.27 48.61
CA GLU A 86 -102.83 -8.03 47.35
C GLU A 86 -103.72 -8.34 46.13
N GLY A 87 -103.47 -7.65 45.02
CA GLY A 87 -104.24 -7.78 43.78
C GLY A 87 -105.62 -7.13 43.84
N PHE A 88 -106.31 -7.13 42.70
CA PHE A 88 -107.59 -6.43 42.51
C PHE A 88 -108.80 -7.36 42.65
N SER A 89 -108.60 -8.67 42.55
CA SER A 89 -109.69 -9.65 42.59
C SER A 89 -109.25 -11.01 43.14
N ILE A 90 -110.21 -11.92 43.36
CA ILE A 90 -109.91 -13.30 43.77
C ILE A 90 -109.09 -14.07 42.71
N LYS A 91 -109.12 -13.63 41.44
CA LYS A 91 -108.31 -14.22 40.35
C LYS A 91 -106.81 -13.98 40.53
N ASP A 92 -106.44 -12.98 41.33
CA ASP A 92 -105.04 -12.66 41.61
C ASP A 92 -104.42 -13.53 42.72
N SER A 93 -105.22 -14.43 43.31
CA SER A 93 -104.75 -15.35 44.36
C SER A 93 -103.60 -16.21 43.83
N ARG A 94 -102.59 -16.39 44.68
CA ARG A 94 -101.45 -17.26 44.39
C ARG A 94 -101.83 -18.69 44.69
N THR A 95 -101.32 -19.62 43.88
CA THR A 95 -101.41 -21.04 44.18
C THR A 95 -100.15 -21.44 44.95
N LEU A 96 -100.32 -22.20 46.03
CA LEU A 96 -99.21 -22.74 46.81
C LEU A 96 -98.41 -23.72 45.96
N ASP A 97 -97.11 -23.49 45.81
CA ASP A 97 -96.21 -24.47 45.19
C ASP A 97 -95.97 -25.60 46.18
N ILE A 98 -96.62 -26.74 45.99
CA ILE A 98 -96.47 -27.90 46.88
C ILE A 98 -95.12 -28.61 46.71
N ILE A 99 -94.37 -28.34 45.64
CA ILE A 99 -93.06 -28.94 45.38
C ILE A 99 -92.01 -28.27 46.26
N ARG A 100 -92.03 -26.94 46.38
CA ARG A 100 -91.05 -26.15 47.15
C ARG A 100 -91.57 -25.77 48.53
N ASN A 101 -90.70 -25.73 49.54
CA ASN A 101 -91.13 -25.33 50.89
C ASN A 101 -91.16 -23.81 51.03
N GLU A 102 -90.27 -23.11 50.34
CA GLU A 102 -90.18 -21.66 50.38
C GLU A 102 -91.06 -21.05 49.29
N GLN A 103 -91.93 -20.10 49.67
CA GLN A 103 -92.91 -19.47 48.80
C GLN A 103 -92.56 -18.00 48.62
N PHE A 104 -92.00 -17.64 47.46
CA PHE A 104 -91.51 -16.29 47.19
C PHE A 104 -92.51 -15.44 46.40
N GLY A 105 -92.77 -14.23 46.86
CA GLY A 105 -93.70 -13.29 46.23
C GLY A 105 -93.21 -11.85 46.18
N ILE A 106 -93.52 -11.13 45.11
CA ILE A 106 -93.50 -9.67 45.13
C ILE A 106 -94.93 -9.17 45.22
N TRP A 107 -95.23 -8.25 46.13
CA TRP A 107 -96.57 -7.70 46.36
C TRP A 107 -97.26 -7.30 45.06
N LYS A 108 -98.49 -7.80 44.86
CA LYS A 108 -99.38 -7.33 43.79
C LYS A 108 -100.16 -6.11 44.26
N ASN A 109 -100.08 -5.01 43.53
CA ASN A 109 -100.82 -3.79 43.87
C ASN A 109 -102.32 -4.01 44.06
N ASN A 110 -102.92 -3.16 44.90
CA ASN A 110 -104.34 -3.12 45.16
C ASN A 110 -104.85 -1.66 45.21
N GLU A 111 -106.16 -1.47 45.31
CA GLU A 111 -106.78 -0.14 45.36
C GLU A 111 -106.64 0.56 46.72
N PHE A 112 -106.37 -0.20 47.80
CA PHE A 112 -106.40 0.31 49.17
C PHE A 112 -105.06 0.88 49.66
N LEU A 113 -103.95 0.43 49.09
CA LEU A 113 -102.59 0.82 49.45
C LEU A 113 -101.90 1.39 48.20
N LEU A 114 -102.10 2.68 47.94
CA LEU A 114 -101.34 3.45 46.92
C LEU A 114 -99.92 3.78 47.41
N LEU A 115 -99.19 2.76 47.87
CA LEU A 115 -97.79 2.89 48.25
C LEU A 115 -96.89 2.81 47.01
N SER A 116 -95.71 3.43 47.10
CA SER A 116 -94.70 3.29 46.05
C SER A 116 -94.25 1.84 45.96
N ASN A 117 -94.40 1.24 44.77
CA ASN A 117 -93.97 -0.13 44.46
C ASN A 117 -92.49 -0.26 44.11
N THR A 118 -91.70 0.75 44.45
CA THR A 118 -90.25 0.69 44.24
C THR A 118 -89.64 -0.29 45.24
N ILE A 119 -89.10 -1.38 44.70
CA ILE A 119 -88.31 -2.36 45.43
C ILE A 119 -86.86 -2.08 45.04
N ASP A 120 -86.22 -1.23 45.82
CA ASP A 120 -84.81 -0.86 45.63
C ASP A 120 -83.87 -1.86 46.35
N ASP A 121 -84.41 -2.67 47.26
CA ASP A 121 -83.74 -3.72 48.01
C ASP A 121 -84.34 -5.09 47.68
N PHE A 122 -83.51 -6.12 47.43
CA PHE A 122 -83.99 -7.44 47.03
C PHE A 122 -83.25 -8.56 47.75
N ALA A 123 -83.95 -9.29 48.62
CA ALA A 123 -83.36 -10.19 49.63
C ALA A 123 -83.45 -11.68 49.28
N PHE A 124 -84.13 -12.06 48.19
CA PHE A 124 -84.34 -13.48 47.87
C PHE A 124 -83.03 -14.22 47.63
N VAL A 125 -82.04 -13.57 47.02
CA VAL A 125 -80.69 -14.14 46.83
C VAL A 125 -80.01 -14.36 48.19
N ASP A 126 -80.12 -13.42 49.13
CA ASP A 126 -79.64 -13.58 50.51
C ASP A 126 -80.30 -14.76 51.22
N CYS A 127 -81.61 -14.94 51.04
CA CYS A 127 -82.36 -16.05 51.67
C CYS A 127 -81.84 -17.41 51.19
N ILE A 128 -81.63 -17.54 49.88
CA ILE A 128 -81.07 -18.76 49.30
C ILE A 128 -79.64 -18.95 49.83
N TYR A 129 -78.78 -17.93 49.69
CA TYR A 129 -77.37 -18.00 50.07
C TYR A 129 -77.17 -18.38 51.55
N ASN A 130 -77.91 -17.74 52.46
CA ASN A 130 -77.78 -17.96 53.91
C ASN A 130 -78.28 -19.35 54.36
N THR A 131 -79.03 -20.07 53.52
CA THR A 131 -79.53 -21.42 53.82
C THR A 131 -78.74 -22.53 53.13
N ILE A 132 -77.66 -22.19 52.42
CA ILE A 132 -76.75 -23.16 51.81
C ILE A 132 -75.96 -23.86 52.91
N THR A 133 -75.90 -25.18 52.79
CA THR A 133 -75.15 -26.12 53.62
C THR A 133 -74.44 -27.11 52.68
N ASP A 134 -73.55 -27.92 53.23
CA ASP A 134 -72.70 -28.83 52.45
C ASP A 134 -73.49 -29.83 51.57
N ASN A 135 -74.74 -30.13 51.94
CA ASN A 135 -75.54 -31.18 51.28
C ASN A 135 -76.74 -30.67 50.48
N ASN A 136 -77.01 -29.35 50.44
CA ASN A 136 -78.22 -28.82 49.77
C ASN A 136 -77.92 -27.84 48.62
N LEU A 137 -76.65 -27.67 48.24
CA LEU A 137 -76.25 -26.72 47.19
C LEU A 137 -77.06 -26.90 45.91
N LYS A 138 -77.20 -28.14 45.43
CA LYS A 138 -77.94 -28.44 44.19
C LYS A 138 -79.39 -27.99 44.26
N ASP A 139 -80.06 -28.23 45.40
CA ASP A 139 -81.44 -27.81 45.62
C ASP A 139 -81.56 -26.28 45.67
N LYS A 140 -80.60 -25.61 46.32
CA LYS A 140 -80.55 -24.15 46.41
C LYS A 140 -80.25 -23.46 45.09
N VAL A 141 -79.46 -24.10 44.22
CA VAL A 141 -79.25 -23.65 42.84
C VAL A 141 -80.53 -23.79 42.03
N MET A 142 -81.24 -24.91 42.11
CA MET A 142 -82.53 -25.09 41.43
C MET A 142 -83.59 -24.09 41.93
N GLU A 143 -83.56 -23.75 43.22
CA GLU A 143 -84.39 -22.70 43.81
C GLU A 143 -84.05 -21.32 43.24
N TYR A 144 -82.77 -20.95 43.20
CA TYR A 144 -82.30 -19.72 42.55
C TYR A 144 -82.70 -19.64 41.08
N GLN A 145 -82.47 -20.70 40.30
CA GLN A 145 -82.81 -20.76 38.88
C GLN A 145 -84.32 -20.64 38.67
N HIS A 146 -85.14 -21.25 39.53
CA HIS A 146 -86.58 -21.10 39.48
C HIS A 146 -87.02 -19.65 39.73
N LEU A 147 -86.47 -18.99 40.76
CA LEU A 147 -86.76 -17.58 41.00
C LEU A 147 -86.23 -16.68 39.89
N LEU A 148 -85.13 -17.03 39.25
CA LEU A 148 -84.58 -16.33 38.10
C LEU A 148 -85.53 -16.36 36.90
N THR A 149 -86.30 -17.43 36.69
CA THR A 149 -87.30 -17.45 35.60
C THR A 149 -88.51 -16.55 35.88
N ILE A 150 -88.83 -16.32 37.16
CA ILE A 150 -89.98 -15.52 37.58
C ILE A 150 -89.61 -14.03 37.74
N TYR A 151 -88.45 -13.76 38.33
CA TYR A 151 -88.01 -12.43 38.77
C TYR A 151 -86.63 -12.05 38.19
N ASN A 152 -86.39 -12.39 36.91
CA ASN A 152 -85.10 -12.30 36.22
C ASN A 152 -84.27 -11.03 36.58
N ASP A 153 -84.78 -9.84 36.25
CA ASP A 153 -84.07 -8.58 36.45
C ASP A 153 -83.73 -8.29 37.92
N PHE A 154 -84.58 -8.72 38.87
CA PHE A 154 -84.32 -8.53 40.30
C PHE A 154 -83.26 -9.50 40.81
N MET A 155 -83.34 -10.77 40.42
CA MET A 155 -82.39 -11.81 40.82
C MET A 155 -80.97 -11.53 40.29
N ILE A 156 -80.85 -11.08 39.03
CA ILE A 156 -79.55 -10.73 38.44
C ILE A 156 -78.97 -9.47 39.10
N ARG A 157 -79.77 -8.40 39.29
CA ARG A 157 -79.30 -7.17 39.94
C ARG A 157 -78.86 -7.39 41.39
N ALA A 158 -79.55 -8.27 42.12
CA ALA A 158 -79.17 -8.65 43.47
C ALA A 158 -77.92 -9.55 43.52
N SER A 159 -77.60 -10.25 42.44
CA SER A 159 -76.42 -11.13 42.31
C SER A 159 -75.20 -10.41 41.72
N ASN A 160 -75.06 -9.11 41.97
CA ASN A 160 -74.00 -8.28 41.40
C ASN A 160 -72.62 -8.51 42.05
N LEU A 161 -71.58 -7.84 41.53
CA LEU A 161 -70.22 -7.99 42.06
C LEU A 161 -70.08 -7.59 43.54
N GLU A 162 -70.80 -6.55 43.99
CA GLU A 162 -70.76 -6.13 45.39
C GLU A 162 -71.32 -7.24 46.31
N PHE A 163 -72.41 -7.89 45.90
CA PHE A 163 -72.96 -9.04 46.61
C PHE A 163 -71.94 -10.16 46.75
N ILE A 164 -71.23 -10.48 45.67
CA ILE A 164 -70.23 -11.56 45.59
C ILE A 164 -69.01 -11.23 46.44
N VAL A 165 -68.42 -10.04 46.28
CA VAL A 165 -67.20 -9.62 46.99
C VAL A 165 -67.44 -9.54 48.49
N ASN A 166 -68.59 -9.03 48.93
CA ASN A 166 -68.92 -8.93 50.36
C ASN A 166 -69.12 -10.29 51.04
N ARG A 167 -69.23 -11.39 50.27
CA ARG A 167 -69.59 -12.74 50.76
C ARG A 167 -68.58 -13.81 50.39
N ILE A 168 -67.40 -13.43 49.90
CA ILE A 168 -66.38 -14.37 49.45
C ILE A 168 -65.47 -14.87 50.59
N ASP A 169 -65.21 -14.00 51.57
CA ASP A 169 -64.32 -14.26 52.70
C ASP A 169 -65.02 -15.08 53.80
N ASP A 170 -64.33 -16.12 54.26
CA ASP A 170 -64.69 -16.97 55.42
C ASP A 170 -66.07 -17.67 55.32
N ARG A 171 -66.23 -18.52 54.30
CA ARG A 171 -67.49 -19.21 53.95
C ARG A 171 -67.25 -20.65 53.52
N SER A 172 -68.29 -21.49 53.57
CA SER A 172 -68.18 -22.88 53.14
C SER A 172 -67.85 -22.97 51.65
N ARG A 173 -67.29 -24.11 51.23
CA ARG A 173 -66.97 -24.38 49.83
C ARG A 173 -68.21 -24.25 48.96
N GLU A 174 -69.34 -24.75 49.42
CA GLU A 174 -70.62 -24.76 48.71
C GLU A 174 -71.17 -23.35 48.51
N GLN A 175 -71.04 -22.48 49.52
CA GLN A 175 -71.38 -21.07 49.39
C GLN A 175 -70.50 -20.35 48.36
N ARG A 176 -69.19 -20.67 48.32
CA ARG A 176 -68.26 -20.14 47.32
C ARG A 176 -68.57 -20.64 45.90
N LEU A 177 -68.96 -21.91 45.76
CA LEU A 177 -69.43 -22.47 44.48
C LEU A 177 -70.72 -21.79 44.02
N PHE A 178 -71.65 -21.52 44.94
CA PHE A 178 -72.88 -20.80 44.61
C PHE A 178 -72.60 -19.38 44.11
N ILE A 179 -71.79 -18.59 44.82
CA ILE A 179 -71.45 -17.23 44.35
C ILE A 179 -70.60 -17.25 43.07
N CYS A 180 -69.80 -18.29 42.84
CA CYS A 180 -69.12 -18.50 41.55
C CYS A 180 -70.14 -18.72 40.42
N LEU A 181 -71.19 -19.50 40.67
CA LEU A 181 -72.30 -19.66 39.73
C LEU A 181 -73.06 -18.34 39.51
N LEU A 182 -73.35 -17.58 40.58
CA LEU A 182 -73.96 -16.25 40.50
C LEU A 182 -73.12 -15.31 39.63
N LEU A 183 -71.79 -15.35 39.78
CA LEU A 183 -70.88 -14.60 38.93
C LEU A 183 -71.06 -14.96 37.45
N GLY A 184 -71.23 -16.25 37.14
CA GLY A 184 -71.52 -16.72 35.78
C GLY A 184 -72.82 -16.18 35.21
N TYR A 185 -73.88 -16.11 36.02
CA TYR A 185 -75.15 -15.46 35.65
C TYR A 185 -75.00 -13.95 35.46
N TYR A 186 -74.30 -13.29 36.38
CA TYR A 186 -74.04 -11.86 36.31
C TYR A 186 -73.26 -11.52 35.04
N ILE A 187 -72.12 -12.17 34.76
CA ILE A 187 -71.32 -11.94 33.55
C ILE A 187 -72.12 -12.21 32.28
N SER A 188 -72.92 -13.29 32.26
CA SER A 188 -73.76 -13.62 31.09
C SER A 188 -74.80 -12.54 30.76
N SER A 189 -75.17 -11.72 31.75
CA SER A 189 -76.13 -10.62 31.59
C SER A 189 -75.49 -9.28 31.20
N GLN A 190 -74.16 -9.19 31.24
CA GLN A 190 -73.42 -7.99 30.84
C GLN A 190 -73.19 -7.94 29.33
N GLU A 191 -72.69 -6.80 28.83
CA GLU A 191 -72.25 -6.66 27.44
C GLU A 191 -71.15 -7.65 27.06
N LYS A 192 -70.99 -7.93 25.77
CA LYS A 192 -69.92 -8.81 25.27
C LYS A 192 -68.54 -8.26 25.70
N ASN A 193 -67.69 -9.13 26.25
CA ASN A 193 -66.34 -8.84 26.77
C ASN A 193 -66.28 -8.13 28.14
N TYR A 194 -67.16 -8.52 29.07
CA TYR A 194 -67.06 -8.05 30.45
C TYR A 194 -65.74 -8.48 31.13
N GLU A 195 -65.01 -7.53 31.70
CA GLU A 195 -63.79 -7.76 32.48
C GLU A 195 -64.05 -7.54 33.98
N LEU A 196 -63.45 -8.38 34.82
CA LEU A 196 -63.54 -8.23 36.27
C LEU A 196 -62.67 -7.04 36.75
N PRO A 197 -63.11 -6.30 37.78
CA PRO A 197 -62.30 -5.23 38.38
C PRO A 197 -60.94 -5.76 38.87
N THR A 198 -59.87 -4.99 38.71
CA THR A 198 -58.49 -5.40 39.04
C THR A 198 -58.29 -5.94 40.45
N LEU A 199 -59.04 -5.40 41.44
CA LEU A 199 -58.98 -5.82 42.84
C LEU A 199 -59.91 -7.01 43.17
N PHE A 200 -60.59 -7.58 42.18
CA PHE A 200 -61.50 -8.69 42.41
C PHE A 200 -60.75 -9.91 42.97
N PRO A 201 -61.21 -10.51 44.08
CA PRO A 201 -60.48 -11.59 44.76
C PRO A 201 -60.69 -12.95 44.09
N SER A 202 -60.32 -13.07 42.81
CA SER A 202 -60.56 -14.28 42.00
C SER A 202 -59.91 -15.55 42.58
N GLY A 203 -58.78 -15.40 43.29
CA GLY A 203 -58.08 -16.53 43.92
C GLY A 203 -58.95 -17.34 44.88
N LEU A 204 -59.76 -16.67 45.72
CA LEU A 204 -60.60 -17.34 46.72
C LEU A 204 -61.70 -18.22 46.10
N LEU A 205 -62.23 -17.82 44.94
CA LEU A 205 -63.19 -18.65 44.19
C LEU A 205 -62.49 -19.80 43.48
N LEU A 206 -61.32 -19.55 42.90
CA LEU A 206 -60.53 -20.58 42.22
C LEU A 206 -60.07 -21.68 43.20
N ASP A 207 -59.73 -21.31 44.43
CA ASP A 207 -59.35 -22.25 45.48
C ASP A 207 -60.54 -23.13 45.90
N ALA A 208 -61.76 -22.60 45.88
CA ALA A 208 -62.98 -23.38 46.20
C ALA A 208 -63.32 -24.43 45.13
N LEU A 209 -62.75 -24.34 43.92
CA LEU A 209 -62.94 -25.30 42.85
C LEU A 209 -62.13 -26.58 43.03
N GLU A 210 -61.31 -26.68 44.08
CA GLU A 210 -60.60 -27.92 44.35
C GLU A 210 -61.58 -29.11 44.45
N ASN A 211 -61.29 -30.17 43.69
CA ASN A 211 -62.14 -31.35 43.52
C ASN A 211 -63.57 -31.07 43.02
N TYR A 212 -63.79 -29.96 42.32
CA TYR A 212 -65.07 -29.69 41.68
C TYR A 212 -65.38 -30.75 40.61
N LYS A 213 -66.61 -31.28 40.63
CA LYS A 213 -67.15 -32.17 39.60
C LYS A 213 -68.41 -31.56 39.00
N GLN A 214 -68.64 -31.75 37.70
CA GLN A 214 -69.81 -31.18 37.02
C GLN A 214 -71.15 -31.61 37.64
N GLU A 215 -71.20 -32.78 38.28
CA GLU A 215 -72.39 -33.32 38.98
C GLU A 215 -72.78 -32.57 40.26
N THR A 216 -71.88 -31.75 40.82
CA THR A 216 -72.08 -30.96 42.05
C THR A 216 -73.21 -29.93 41.89
N LEU A 217 -73.44 -29.47 40.66
CA LEU A 217 -74.47 -28.50 40.31
C LEU A 217 -75.52 -29.14 39.37
N PRO A 218 -76.69 -28.54 39.19
CA PRO A 218 -77.63 -28.92 38.13
C PRO A 218 -76.96 -28.88 36.74
N SER A 219 -77.33 -29.79 35.84
CA SER A 219 -76.67 -29.96 34.54
C SER A 219 -76.77 -28.73 33.64
N ASP A 220 -77.85 -27.95 33.77
CA ASP A 220 -78.09 -26.70 33.05
C ASP A 220 -77.25 -25.51 33.58
N SER A 221 -76.55 -25.68 34.70
CA SER A 221 -75.62 -24.69 35.26
C SER A 221 -74.23 -24.72 34.61
N LYS A 222 -73.94 -25.74 33.77
CA LYS A 222 -72.62 -25.97 33.16
C LYS A 222 -72.05 -24.74 32.47
N ASP A 223 -72.83 -24.14 31.56
CA ASP A 223 -72.37 -23.01 30.75
C ASP A 223 -72.04 -21.79 31.61
N LYS A 224 -72.85 -21.55 32.65
CA LYS A 224 -72.67 -20.42 33.57
C LYS A 224 -71.44 -20.62 34.44
N MET A 225 -71.22 -21.83 34.93
CA MET A 225 -70.02 -22.18 35.68
C MET A 225 -68.76 -22.06 34.81
N HIS A 226 -68.80 -22.55 33.57
CA HIS A 226 -67.71 -22.40 32.61
C HIS A 226 -67.37 -20.93 32.33
N ILE A 227 -68.37 -20.07 32.12
CA ILE A 227 -68.18 -18.61 31.95
C ILE A 227 -67.50 -18.00 33.18
N ALA A 228 -67.95 -18.35 34.39
CA ALA A 228 -67.36 -17.85 35.62
C ALA A 228 -65.89 -18.28 35.76
N ILE A 229 -65.61 -19.58 35.64
CA ILE A 229 -64.26 -20.15 35.85
C ILE A 229 -63.28 -19.59 34.82
N THR A 230 -63.62 -19.58 33.53
CA THR A 230 -62.74 -19.05 32.48
C THR A 230 -62.45 -17.56 32.67
N THR A 231 -63.41 -16.77 33.15
CA THR A 231 -63.22 -15.34 33.46
C THR A 231 -62.34 -15.16 34.70
N LEU A 232 -62.51 -15.99 35.73
CA LEU A 232 -61.67 -15.96 36.94
C LEU A 232 -60.22 -16.33 36.65
N VAL A 233 -60.00 -17.34 35.80
CA VAL A 233 -58.68 -17.78 35.34
C VAL A 233 -57.97 -16.66 34.59
N HIS A 234 -58.65 -16.06 33.61
CA HIS A 234 -58.13 -14.92 32.87
C HIS A 234 -57.78 -13.75 33.81
N HIS A 235 -58.71 -13.33 34.68
CA HIS A 235 -58.47 -12.25 35.63
C HIS A 235 -57.27 -12.55 36.56
N ASN A 236 -57.25 -13.72 37.20
CA ASN A 236 -56.19 -14.07 38.16
C ASN A 236 -54.80 -14.12 37.51
N ALA A 237 -54.71 -14.66 36.29
CA ALA A 237 -53.47 -14.71 35.54
C ALA A 237 -52.95 -13.30 35.20
N PHE A 238 -53.83 -12.40 34.72
CA PHE A 238 -53.44 -11.01 34.37
C PHE A 238 -53.09 -10.15 35.59
N GLN A 239 -53.54 -10.55 36.79
CA GLN A 239 -53.07 -9.98 38.05
C GLN A 239 -51.73 -10.56 38.56
N MET A 240 -51.03 -11.35 37.74
CA MET A 240 -49.75 -12.00 38.09
C MET A 240 -49.84 -12.91 39.32
N LYS A 241 -51.02 -13.53 39.52
CA LYS A 241 -51.26 -14.54 40.57
C LYS A 241 -51.26 -15.94 39.95
N PHE A 242 -51.15 -16.97 40.80
CA PHE A 242 -50.98 -18.36 40.36
C PHE A 242 -52.14 -19.29 40.73
N ASN A 243 -53.17 -18.81 41.45
CA ASN A 243 -54.35 -19.64 41.80
C ASN A 243 -55.10 -20.15 40.58
N TRP A 244 -55.02 -19.47 39.43
CA TRP A 244 -55.64 -19.92 38.18
C TRP A 244 -55.16 -21.30 37.73
N LEU A 245 -53.95 -21.70 38.14
CA LEU A 245 -53.41 -23.01 37.81
C LEU A 245 -54.23 -24.16 38.42
N ASN A 246 -55.09 -23.89 39.42
CA ASN A 246 -56.07 -24.88 39.92
C ASN A 246 -57.00 -25.40 38.82
N ILE A 247 -57.19 -24.66 37.72
CA ILE A 247 -57.99 -25.15 36.58
C ILE A 247 -57.45 -26.47 36.04
N PHE A 248 -56.13 -26.71 36.07
CA PHE A 248 -55.54 -27.97 35.60
C PHE A 248 -56.01 -29.19 36.39
N LYS A 249 -56.35 -29.01 37.69
CA LYS A 249 -56.89 -30.10 38.53
C LYS A 249 -58.33 -30.49 38.15
N ILE A 250 -59.07 -29.61 37.48
CA ILE A 250 -60.50 -29.78 37.16
C ILE A 250 -60.81 -29.61 35.67
N ASN A 251 -59.79 -29.56 34.82
CA ASN A 251 -59.92 -29.21 33.40
C ASN A 251 -60.88 -30.15 32.67
N ALA A 252 -60.80 -31.46 32.97
CA ALA A 252 -61.67 -32.48 32.40
C ALA A 252 -63.16 -32.28 32.72
N GLU A 253 -63.49 -31.59 33.80
CA GLU A 253 -64.87 -31.32 34.22
C GLU A 253 -65.42 -30.02 33.62
N VAL A 254 -64.55 -29.02 33.42
CA VAL A 254 -64.95 -27.64 33.12
C VAL A 254 -64.66 -27.24 31.68
N ASP A 255 -63.43 -27.45 31.20
CA ASP A 255 -62.98 -27.04 29.86
C ASP A 255 -62.03 -28.11 29.25
N PRO A 256 -62.57 -29.29 28.87
CA PRO A 256 -61.74 -30.41 28.41
C PRO A 256 -60.86 -30.07 27.19
N GLY A 257 -61.29 -29.11 26.38
CA GLY A 257 -60.55 -28.66 25.19
C GLY A 257 -59.47 -27.60 25.48
N GLY A 258 -59.31 -27.16 26.73
CA GLY A 258 -58.30 -26.19 27.14
C GLY A 258 -58.45 -24.81 26.48
N THR A 259 -59.68 -24.42 26.13
CA THR A 259 -59.96 -23.14 25.45
C THR A 259 -59.59 -21.91 26.29
N PHE A 260 -59.47 -22.05 27.62
CA PHE A 260 -58.97 -21.00 28.49
C PHE A 260 -57.54 -20.55 28.11
N ILE A 261 -56.71 -21.43 27.55
CA ILE A 261 -55.32 -21.14 27.15
C ILE A 261 -55.28 -20.06 26.07
N ASP A 262 -56.23 -20.07 25.13
CA ASP A 262 -56.30 -19.07 24.06
C ASP A 262 -56.48 -17.65 24.61
N ARG A 263 -57.14 -17.51 25.76
CA ARG A 263 -57.33 -16.23 26.45
C ARG A 263 -56.09 -15.76 27.22
N LEU A 264 -55.05 -16.59 27.33
CA LEU A 264 -53.82 -16.29 28.07
C LEU A 264 -52.64 -15.87 27.15
N GLN A 265 -52.84 -15.81 25.83
CA GLN A 265 -51.76 -15.53 24.86
C GLN A 265 -51.04 -14.17 25.10
N ALA A 266 -51.72 -13.16 25.66
CA ALA A 266 -51.15 -11.81 25.87
C ALA A 266 -50.43 -11.57 27.22
N LEU A 267 -50.25 -12.59 28.07
CA LEU A 267 -49.69 -12.46 29.42
C LEU A 267 -48.16 -12.26 29.47
N ARG A 268 -47.65 -11.11 29.93
CA ARG A 268 -46.20 -10.87 30.09
C ARG A 268 -45.76 -10.82 31.54
N PHE A 269 -44.86 -11.70 31.97
CA PHE A 269 -44.27 -11.63 33.32
C PHE A 269 -43.13 -10.63 33.34
N SER A 270 -43.36 -9.46 33.93
CA SER A 270 -42.43 -8.32 33.87
C SER A 270 -41.24 -8.40 34.84
N SER A 271 -40.98 -9.53 35.51
CA SER A 271 -39.83 -9.66 36.41
C SER A 271 -39.28 -11.09 36.52
N ASP A 272 -37.95 -11.21 36.66
CA ASP A 272 -37.22 -12.49 36.77
C ASP A 272 -37.72 -13.37 37.93
N ASN A 273 -38.14 -12.76 39.05
CA ASN A 273 -38.66 -13.48 40.21
C ASN A 273 -40.03 -14.13 39.93
N LEU A 274 -40.84 -13.52 39.07
CA LEU A 274 -42.15 -14.07 38.69
C LEU A 274 -42.00 -15.25 37.73
N LEU A 275 -40.99 -15.24 36.85
CA LEU A 275 -40.69 -16.37 35.98
C LEU A 275 -40.19 -17.58 36.80
N ALA A 276 -39.28 -17.36 37.75
CA ALA A 276 -38.81 -18.43 38.63
C ALA A 276 -39.96 -19.03 39.46
N LYS A 277 -40.81 -18.18 40.04
CA LYS A 277 -41.99 -18.63 40.81
C LYS A 277 -43.01 -19.35 39.93
N PHE A 278 -43.21 -18.89 38.70
CA PHE A 278 -44.07 -19.59 37.74
C PHE A 278 -43.55 -20.99 37.42
N ILE A 279 -42.22 -21.16 37.24
CA ILE A 279 -41.60 -22.47 37.00
C ILE A 279 -41.81 -23.41 38.20
N GLU A 280 -41.66 -22.91 39.43
CA GLU A 280 -41.90 -23.67 40.67
C GLU A 280 -43.37 -24.13 40.79
N GLU A 281 -44.34 -23.24 40.52
CA GLU A 281 -45.78 -23.57 40.60
C GLU A 281 -46.22 -24.54 39.48
N VAL A 282 -45.60 -24.47 38.30
CA VAL A 282 -45.84 -25.44 37.21
C VAL A 282 -45.34 -26.84 37.56
N GLU A 283 -44.23 -26.95 38.31
CA GLU A 283 -43.70 -28.23 38.77
C GLU A 283 -44.68 -28.96 39.69
N ILE A 284 -45.38 -28.24 40.58
CA ILE A 284 -46.43 -28.82 41.44
C ILE A 284 -47.56 -29.43 40.61
N ILE A 285 -47.82 -28.89 39.43
CA ILE A 285 -48.98 -29.22 38.60
C ILE A 285 -48.63 -30.27 37.55
N SER A 286 -47.34 -30.55 37.33
CA SER A 286 -46.88 -31.55 36.37
C SER A 286 -47.44 -32.96 36.62
N THR A 287 -47.87 -33.26 37.85
CA THR A 287 -48.55 -34.53 38.18
C THR A 287 -49.94 -34.64 37.55
N TYR A 288 -50.65 -33.53 37.39
CA TYR A 288 -51.99 -33.46 36.78
C TYR A 288 -51.92 -33.31 35.26
N ILE A 289 -50.76 -32.92 34.72
CA ILE A 289 -50.50 -32.81 33.28
C ILE A 289 -50.37 -34.18 32.61
N LYS A 290 -50.07 -35.25 33.36
CA LYS A 290 -49.95 -36.62 32.80
C LYS A 290 -51.24 -37.16 32.19
N ASP A 291 -52.39 -36.67 32.65
CA ASP A 291 -53.71 -37.08 32.18
C ASP A 291 -54.31 -36.11 31.14
N ILE A 292 -53.54 -35.08 30.75
CA ILE A 292 -53.89 -34.15 29.68
C ILE A 292 -53.51 -34.78 28.34
N ASP A 293 -54.33 -34.59 27.31
CA ASP A 293 -54.05 -35.10 25.97
C ASP A 293 -52.76 -34.50 25.37
N PHE A 294 -52.09 -35.28 24.52
CA PHE A 294 -50.80 -34.90 23.94
C PHE A 294 -50.86 -33.58 23.15
N GLU A 295 -52.00 -33.26 22.52
CA GLU A 295 -52.17 -32.03 21.75
C GLU A 295 -52.15 -30.81 22.67
N THR A 296 -52.85 -30.89 23.80
CA THR A 296 -52.86 -29.85 24.83
C THR A 296 -51.51 -29.73 25.54
N TYR A 297 -50.80 -30.82 25.80
CA TYR A 297 -49.42 -30.79 26.32
C TYR A 297 -48.46 -30.06 25.36
N VAL A 298 -48.53 -30.34 24.06
CA VAL A 298 -47.70 -29.68 23.04
C VAL A 298 -48.02 -28.18 22.96
N LYS A 299 -49.31 -27.80 23.03
CA LYS A 299 -49.73 -26.39 23.07
C LYS A 299 -49.16 -25.66 24.30
N LEU A 300 -49.23 -26.27 25.48
CA LEU A 300 -48.68 -25.72 26.72
C LEU A 300 -47.16 -25.57 26.65
N SER A 301 -46.45 -26.62 26.21
CA SER A 301 -44.99 -26.61 26.08
C SER A 301 -44.50 -25.55 25.09
N LYS A 302 -45.20 -25.40 23.95
CA LYS A 302 -44.90 -24.36 22.97
C LYS A 302 -45.15 -22.96 23.54
N SER A 303 -46.29 -22.74 24.19
CA SER A 303 -46.61 -21.46 24.83
C SER A 303 -45.59 -21.10 25.92
N PHE A 304 -45.11 -22.09 26.68
CA PHE A 304 -44.06 -21.92 27.67
C PHE A 304 -42.74 -21.46 27.03
N ILE A 305 -42.26 -22.17 26.00
CA ILE A 305 -41.02 -21.80 25.28
C ILE A 305 -41.14 -20.40 24.67
N ASP A 306 -42.27 -20.08 24.05
CA ASP A 306 -42.51 -18.76 23.46
C ASP A 306 -42.53 -17.66 24.53
N ARG A 307 -43.06 -17.94 25.73
CA ARG A 307 -43.00 -17.00 26.86
C ARG A 307 -41.59 -16.80 27.38
N VAL A 308 -40.82 -17.87 27.51
CA VAL A 308 -39.39 -17.79 27.90
C VAL A 308 -38.64 -16.93 26.88
N ARG A 309 -38.87 -17.14 25.57
CA ARG A 309 -38.29 -16.32 24.49
C ARG A 309 -38.65 -14.85 24.62
N GLU A 310 -39.92 -14.52 24.86
CA GLU A 310 -40.34 -13.12 25.05
C GLU A 310 -39.68 -12.49 26.28
N ASN A 311 -39.57 -13.20 27.40
CA ASN A 311 -38.95 -12.67 28.62
C ASN A 311 -37.46 -12.39 28.43
N ILE A 312 -36.72 -13.32 27.82
CA ILE A 312 -35.28 -13.15 27.60
C ILE A 312 -34.96 -12.24 26.40
N SER A 313 -35.94 -11.85 25.58
CA SER A 313 -35.71 -11.09 24.33
C SER A 313 -35.01 -9.74 24.53
N HIS A 314 -35.06 -9.19 25.74
CA HIS A 314 -34.40 -7.92 26.10
C HIS A 314 -33.17 -8.14 27.00
N ASP A 315 -32.83 -9.40 27.33
CA ASP A 315 -31.69 -9.71 28.18
C ASP A 315 -30.39 -9.32 27.46
N ASP A 316 -29.47 -8.70 28.21
CA ASP A 316 -28.06 -8.68 27.83
C ASP A 316 -27.38 -10.01 28.19
N ALA A 317 -26.09 -10.15 27.87
CA ALA A 317 -25.40 -11.43 28.10
C ALA A 317 -25.34 -11.80 29.60
N VAL A 318 -25.27 -10.81 30.49
CA VAL A 318 -25.22 -11.02 31.95
C VAL A 318 -26.57 -11.49 32.47
N SER A 319 -27.67 -10.81 32.10
CA SER A 319 -29.03 -11.22 32.47
C SER A 319 -29.35 -12.59 31.90
N LEU A 320 -28.97 -12.87 30.66
CA LEU A 320 -29.20 -14.17 30.00
C LEU A 320 -28.47 -15.31 30.73
N GLU A 321 -27.20 -15.11 31.11
CA GLU A 321 -26.42 -16.08 31.90
C GLU A 321 -27.07 -16.32 33.28
N SER A 322 -27.49 -15.25 33.96
CA SER A 322 -28.14 -15.33 35.26
C SER A 322 -29.47 -16.07 35.19
N ASN A 323 -30.31 -15.76 34.19
CA ASN A 323 -31.61 -16.37 34.00
C ASN A 323 -31.48 -17.87 33.68
N PHE A 324 -30.54 -18.26 32.82
CA PHE A 324 -30.30 -19.68 32.53
C PHE A 324 -29.85 -20.47 33.77
N LYS A 325 -29.00 -19.88 34.62
CA LYS A 325 -28.53 -20.51 35.86
C LYS A 325 -29.63 -20.77 36.88
N ARG A 326 -30.68 -19.95 36.89
CA ARG A 326 -31.82 -20.08 37.82
C ARG A 326 -32.81 -21.17 37.41
N ILE A 327 -32.74 -21.65 36.17
CA ILE A 327 -33.68 -22.65 35.66
C ILE A 327 -33.30 -24.03 36.19
N HIS A 328 -34.30 -24.75 36.68
CA HIS A 328 -34.14 -26.11 37.17
C HIS A 328 -33.64 -27.07 36.08
N LYS A 329 -32.79 -28.03 36.46
CA LYS A 329 -32.06 -28.92 35.53
C LYS A 329 -32.98 -29.72 34.60
N LEU A 330 -34.18 -30.11 35.08
CA LEU A 330 -35.15 -30.92 34.33
C LEU A 330 -35.67 -30.24 33.06
N TYR A 331 -35.74 -28.90 33.04
CA TYR A 331 -36.34 -28.14 31.94
C TYR A 331 -35.31 -27.41 31.07
N LYS A 332 -34.02 -27.48 31.43
CA LYS A 332 -32.95 -26.82 30.68
C LYS A 332 -32.94 -27.29 29.23
N ASP A 333 -33.07 -28.59 28.98
CA ASP A 333 -33.05 -29.14 27.61
C ASP A 333 -34.14 -28.56 26.70
N ASP A 334 -35.36 -28.39 27.23
CA ASP A 334 -36.52 -27.91 26.46
C ASP A 334 -36.40 -26.43 26.07
N ILE A 335 -35.75 -25.63 26.92
CA ILE A 335 -35.62 -24.17 26.70
C ILE A 335 -34.25 -23.75 26.21
N SER A 336 -33.24 -24.61 26.26
CA SER A 336 -31.87 -24.35 25.78
C SER A 336 -31.85 -23.85 24.35
N GLY A 337 -32.83 -24.26 23.52
CA GLY A 337 -33.03 -23.69 22.18
C GLY A 337 -33.25 -22.17 22.19
N ALA A 338 -34.10 -21.66 23.08
CA ALA A 338 -34.40 -20.22 23.19
C ALA A 338 -33.16 -19.41 23.66
N PHE A 339 -32.44 -19.93 24.66
CA PHE A 339 -31.23 -19.27 25.17
C PHE A 339 -30.10 -19.25 24.14
N ARG A 340 -29.89 -20.34 23.40
CA ARG A 340 -28.92 -20.37 22.28
C ARG A 340 -29.28 -19.37 21.20
N SER A 341 -30.54 -19.34 20.76
CA SER A 341 -30.99 -18.37 19.75
C SER A 341 -30.78 -16.93 20.20
N HIS A 342 -31.08 -16.60 21.47
CA HIS A 342 -30.85 -15.24 21.98
C HIS A 342 -29.36 -14.92 22.11
N ALA A 343 -28.53 -15.86 22.60
CA ALA A 343 -27.09 -15.68 22.66
C ALA A 343 -26.47 -15.43 21.27
N LEU A 344 -26.94 -16.13 20.23
CA LEU A 344 -26.55 -15.89 18.84
C LEU A 344 -27.03 -14.52 18.35
N PHE A 345 -28.27 -14.12 18.65
CA PHE A 345 -28.80 -12.79 18.33
C PHE A 345 -27.98 -11.66 18.99
N LEU A 346 -27.48 -11.85 20.21
CA LEU A 346 -26.58 -10.89 20.85
C LEU A 346 -25.27 -10.71 20.05
N LEU A 347 -24.75 -11.78 19.46
CA LEU A 347 -23.54 -11.79 18.62
C LEU A 347 -23.79 -11.26 17.19
N GLU A 348 -25.02 -11.39 16.66
CA GLU A 348 -25.40 -10.93 15.31
C GLU A 348 -25.29 -9.42 15.10
N SER A 349 -25.27 -8.62 16.16
CA SER A 349 -25.16 -7.16 16.04
C SER A 349 -23.68 -6.72 16.07
N PRO A 350 -23.03 -6.49 14.91
CA PRO A 350 -21.61 -6.17 14.86
C PRO A 350 -21.27 -4.82 15.52
N VAL A 351 -22.25 -3.92 15.65
CA VAL A 351 -22.09 -2.56 16.22
C VAL A 351 -22.39 -2.52 17.73
N ARG A 352 -22.85 -3.63 18.33
CA ARG A 352 -23.16 -3.69 19.77
C ARG A 352 -21.91 -3.37 20.59
N ARG A 353 -22.03 -2.42 21.52
CA ARG A 353 -20.97 -2.11 22.48
C ARG A 353 -20.90 -3.22 23.53
N TRP A 354 -19.83 -3.99 23.50
CA TRP A 354 -19.56 -5.04 24.46
C TRP A 354 -18.81 -4.48 25.68
N THR A 355 -19.38 -4.67 26.87
CA THR A 355 -18.67 -4.41 28.14
C THR A 355 -17.88 -5.65 28.53
N ASN A 356 -16.82 -5.51 29.33
CA ASN A 356 -16.04 -6.66 29.83
C ASN A 356 -16.91 -7.70 30.55
N GLN A 357 -17.93 -7.24 31.30
CA GLN A 357 -18.88 -8.14 31.98
C GLN A 357 -19.73 -8.92 30.97
N ASN A 358 -20.25 -8.26 29.93
CA ASN A 358 -21.01 -8.93 28.87
C ASN A 358 -20.15 -9.95 28.09
N ILE A 359 -18.87 -9.66 27.85
CA ILE A 359 -17.94 -10.58 27.16
C ILE A 359 -17.67 -11.82 28.02
N LEU A 360 -17.47 -11.64 29.33
CA LEU A 360 -17.29 -12.78 30.23
C LEU A 360 -18.55 -13.63 30.32
N ALA A 361 -19.73 -13.01 30.37
CA ALA A 361 -21.00 -13.71 30.43
C ALA A 361 -21.29 -14.49 29.13
N ILE A 362 -21.10 -13.89 27.96
CA ILE A 362 -21.30 -14.59 26.68
C ILE A 362 -20.28 -15.72 26.50
N ARG A 363 -19.03 -15.53 26.93
CA ARG A 363 -18.02 -16.59 26.93
C ARG A 363 -18.48 -17.78 27.79
N ARG A 364 -18.96 -17.53 29.01
CA ARG A 364 -19.46 -18.58 29.91
C ARG A 364 -20.67 -19.30 29.33
N LEU A 365 -21.59 -18.58 28.68
CA LEU A 365 -22.72 -19.18 27.98
C LEU A 365 -22.27 -20.11 26.84
N LEU A 366 -21.30 -19.68 26.03
CA LEU A 366 -20.76 -20.49 24.92
C LEU A 366 -19.97 -21.71 25.40
N GLN A 367 -19.44 -21.68 26.62
CA GLN A 367 -18.70 -22.80 27.24
C GLN A 367 -19.58 -23.64 28.18
N ASN A 368 -20.89 -23.38 28.26
CA ASN A 368 -21.77 -24.08 29.19
C ASN A 368 -22.35 -25.33 28.53
N ASP A 369 -21.91 -26.51 28.99
CA ASP A 369 -22.36 -27.81 28.49
C ASP A 369 -23.88 -28.03 28.68
N ASP A 370 -24.49 -27.41 29.70
CA ASP A 370 -25.94 -27.53 29.97
C ASP A 370 -26.80 -26.91 28.84
N LEU A 371 -26.25 -26.03 28.00
CA LEU A 371 -26.98 -25.43 26.88
C LEU A 371 -27.09 -26.36 25.66
N ASN A 372 -26.33 -27.46 25.65
CA ASN A 372 -26.36 -28.48 24.59
C ASN A 372 -26.28 -27.86 23.18
N TRP A 373 -25.20 -27.11 22.95
CA TRP A 373 -24.92 -26.42 21.69
C TRP A 373 -24.81 -27.42 20.53
N ARG A 374 -25.58 -27.20 19.45
CA ARG A 374 -25.50 -28.05 18.24
C ARG A 374 -24.35 -27.60 17.37
N SER A 375 -23.75 -28.51 16.60
CA SER A 375 -22.64 -28.23 15.66
C SER A 375 -22.85 -26.98 14.79
N ASP A 376 -24.06 -26.77 14.27
CA ASP A 376 -24.35 -25.58 13.46
C ASP A 376 -24.37 -24.28 14.29
N ASP A 377 -24.88 -24.33 15.53
CA ASP A 377 -24.87 -23.19 16.46
C ASP A 377 -23.43 -22.81 16.85
N ILE A 378 -22.55 -23.82 17.03
CA ILE A 378 -21.11 -23.63 17.31
C ILE A 378 -20.47 -22.83 16.19
N ILE A 379 -20.63 -23.32 14.96
CA ILE A 379 -20.03 -22.74 13.76
C ILE A 379 -20.54 -21.31 13.58
N LEU A 380 -21.84 -21.09 13.74
CA LEU A 380 -22.44 -19.76 13.63
C LEU A 380 -21.92 -18.81 14.72
N SER A 381 -21.80 -19.25 15.97
CA SER A 381 -21.26 -18.41 17.05
C SER A 381 -19.81 -17.98 16.77
N LEU A 382 -18.97 -18.90 16.29
CA LEU A 382 -17.59 -18.63 15.91
C LEU A 382 -17.53 -17.70 14.70
N GLU A 383 -18.40 -17.89 13.71
CA GLU A 383 -18.52 -17.03 12.53
C GLU A 383 -18.90 -15.60 12.94
N LEU A 384 -19.90 -15.41 13.79
CA LEU A 384 -20.32 -14.10 14.27
C LEU A 384 -19.22 -13.40 15.09
N ILE A 385 -18.52 -14.13 15.97
CA ILE A 385 -17.38 -13.60 16.71
C ILE A 385 -16.25 -13.19 15.76
N SER A 386 -15.95 -14.00 14.73
CA SER A 386 -14.90 -13.70 13.75
C SER A 386 -15.12 -12.40 12.98
N GLN A 387 -16.38 -11.92 12.90
CA GLN A 387 -16.78 -10.72 12.17
C GLN A 387 -17.02 -9.51 13.10
N SER A 388 -16.81 -9.64 14.41
CA SER A 388 -17.14 -8.62 15.40
C SER A 388 -16.29 -7.34 15.30
N HIS A 389 -16.87 -6.18 15.58
CA HIS A 389 -16.14 -4.90 15.73
C HIS A 389 -15.54 -4.67 17.13
N SER A 390 -15.80 -5.51 18.14
CA SER A 390 -15.06 -5.48 19.42
C SER A 390 -13.71 -6.21 19.32
N LEU A 391 -12.63 -5.61 19.82
CA LEU A 391 -11.30 -6.27 19.86
C LEU A 391 -11.27 -7.36 20.95
N GLU A 392 -11.94 -7.10 22.06
CA GLU A 392 -12.05 -7.97 23.22
C GLU A 392 -12.84 -9.25 22.89
N LEU A 393 -13.91 -9.14 22.10
CA LEU A 393 -14.66 -10.31 21.63
C LEU A 393 -13.82 -11.15 20.64
N LEU A 394 -13.03 -10.51 19.77
CA LEU A 394 -12.08 -11.25 18.92
C LEU A 394 -11.01 -11.97 19.76
N ASN A 395 -10.60 -11.43 20.91
CA ASN A 395 -9.57 -12.05 21.75
C ASN A 395 -10.02 -13.37 22.41
N ILE A 396 -11.32 -13.59 22.64
CA ILE A 396 -11.82 -14.84 23.24
C ILE A 396 -11.95 -16.00 22.24
N PHE A 397 -11.89 -15.71 20.93
CA PHE A 397 -12.10 -16.70 19.86
C PHE A 397 -11.17 -17.92 19.93
N PRO A 398 -9.84 -17.79 20.13
CA PRO A 398 -8.94 -18.96 20.10
C PRO A 398 -9.18 -19.94 21.25
N GLU A 399 -9.48 -19.39 22.43
CA GLU A 399 -9.79 -20.20 23.62
C GLU A 399 -11.10 -20.93 23.42
N LEU A 400 -12.13 -20.25 22.92
CA LEU A 400 -13.40 -20.90 22.56
C LEU A 400 -13.17 -22.00 21.50
N LEU A 401 -12.47 -21.72 20.42
CA LEU A 401 -12.26 -22.71 19.37
C LEU A 401 -11.52 -23.96 19.89
N ASP A 402 -10.49 -23.79 20.73
CA ASP A 402 -9.76 -24.92 21.33
C ASP A 402 -10.64 -25.73 22.29
N ASP A 403 -11.43 -25.06 23.14
CA ASP A 403 -12.34 -25.72 24.07
C ASP A 403 -13.35 -26.63 23.35
N TRP A 404 -13.95 -26.15 22.27
CA TRP A 404 -14.94 -26.92 21.53
C TRP A 404 -14.28 -28.10 20.80
N PHE A 405 -13.06 -27.93 20.29
CA PHE A 405 -12.30 -29.05 19.75
C PHE A 405 -11.94 -30.12 20.80
N ARG A 406 -11.92 -29.77 22.09
CA ARG A 406 -11.75 -30.74 23.19
C ARG A 406 -13.07 -31.43 23.58
N SER A 407 -14.22 -30.84 23.26
CA SER A 407 -15.57 -31.35 23.57
C SER A 407 -16.16 -32.22 22.44
N ASP A 408 -15.35 -33.04 21.76
CA ASP A 408 -15.74 -33.92 20.64
C ASP A 408 -16.34 -33.24 19.38
N PHE A 409 -16.25 -31.90 19.26
CA PHE A 409 -16.67 -31.20 18.04
C PHE A 409 -15.73 -31.50 16.86
N SER A 410 -16.33 -31.77 15.70
CA SER A 410 -15.61 -31.99 14.45
C SER A 410 -16.30 -31.32 13.26
N ASP A 411 -15.56 -30.51 12.51
CA ASP A 411 -15.98 -29.85 11.26
C ASP A 411 -15.91 -30.80 10.04
N THR A 412 -16.43 -32.02 10.19
CA THR A 412 -16.33 -33.06 9.14
C THR A 412 -17.30 -32.86 7.99
N LYS A 413 -18.35 -32.03 8.15
CA LYS A 413 -19.41 -31.88 7.13
C LYS A 413 -19.23 -30.71 6.16
N LYS A 414 -18.53 -29.61 6.54
CA LYS A 414 -18.47 -28.41 5.68
C LYS A 414 -17.09 -27.72 5.58
N LYS A 415 -16.08 -28.08 6.40
CA LYS A 415 -14.73 -27.44 6.40
C LYS A 415 -14.81 -25.90 6.47
N VAL A 416 -15.74 -25.35 7.26
CA VAL A 416 -15.98 -23.91 7.36
C VAL A 416 -15.05 -23.26 8.39
N ILE A 417 -14.60 -24.02 9.39
CA ILE A 417 -13.77 -23.51 10.49
C ILE A 417 -12.46 -22.88 9.99
N PRO A 418 -11.71 -23.46 9.03
CA PRO A 418 -10.54 -22.80 8.47
C PRO A 418 -10.85 -21.40 7.93
N ASN A 419 -11.94 -21.22 7.18
CA ASN A 419 -12.34 -19.92 6.63
C ASN A 419 -12.71 -18.93 7.74
N ILE A 420 -13.42 -19.38 8.78
CA ILE A 420 -13.75 -18.54 9.94
C ILE A 420 -12.46 -18.10 10.65
N CYS A 421 -11.50 -18.99 10.84
CA CYS A 421 -10.20 -18.67 11.44
C CYS A 421 -9.41 -17.67 10.59
N VAL A 422 -9.40 -17.83 9.26
CA VAL A 422 -8.79 -16.90 8.31
C VAL A 422 -9.41 -15.50 8.42
N ASN A 423 -10.75 -15.42 8.42
CA ASN A 423 -11.47 -14.16 8.54
C ASN A 423 -11.19 -13.47 9.88
N TRP A 424 -11.30 -14.22 10.98
CA TRP A 424 -10.99 -13.74 12.32
C TRP A 424 -9.55 -13.21 12.41
N PHE A 425 -8.57 -14.00 11.94
CA PHE A 425 -7.16 -13.63 12.07
C PHE A 425 -6.82 -12.41 11.20
N THR A 426 -7.42 -12.30 10.02
CA THR A 426 -7.30 -11.10 9.17
C THR A 426 -7.89 -9.87 9.86
N LEU A 427 -9.06 -9.99 10.47
CA LEU A 427 -9.75 -8.87 11.12
C LEU A 427 -9.05 -8.41 12.40
N ILE A 428 -8.59 -9.33 13.25
CA ILE A 428 -7.87 -8.97 14.49
C ILE A 428 -6.56 -8.26 14.16
N LEU A 429 -5.80 -8.72 13.15
CA LEU A 429 -4.58 -8.05 12.71
C LEU A 429 -4.89 -6.64 12.15
N THR A 430 -5.96 -6.48 11.37
CA THR A 430 -6.36 -5.17 10.81
C THR A 430 -6.71 -4.16 11.90
N LYS A 431 -7.37 -4.59 12.98
CA LYS A 431 -7.68 -3.72 14.12
C LYS A 431 -6.46 -3.34 14.95
N LEU A 432 -5.52 -4.27 15.10
CA LEU A 432 -4.26 -3.97 15.75
C LEU A 432 -3.44 -2.96 14.93
N CYS A 433 -3.58 -2.94 13.60
CA CYS A 433 -2.99 -1.87 12.76
C CYS A 433 -3.62 -0.49 12.99
N THR A 434 -4.93 -0.40 13.24
CA THR A 434 -5.67 0.88 13.30
C THR A 434 -5.67 1.53 14.68
N THR A 435 -5.43 0.76 15.74
CA THR A 435 -5.34 1.27 17.12
C THR A 435 -4.00 1.95 17.43
N GLU A 436 -2.99 1.75 16.58
CA GLU A 436 -1.71 2.48 16.65
C GLU A 436 -1.78 3.76 15.79
N GLU A 437 -2.39 4.83 16.30
CA GLU A 437 -2.36 6.18 15.69
C GLU A 437 -0.94 6.81 15.60
N ASN A 438 0.12 6.03 15.78
CA ASN A 438 1.50 6.47 15.61
C ASN A 438 2.23 5.57 14.61
N THR A 439 2.17 5.95 13.34
CA THR A 439 2.92 5.39 12.19
C THR A 439 4.45 5.46 12.31
N SER A 440 5.00 5.66 13.52
CA SER A 440 6.43 5.83 13.73
C SER A 440 7.23 4.52 13.79
N ASN A 441 6.60 3.34 13.97
CA ASN A 441 7.37 2.10 14.09
C ASN A 441 6.68 0.83 13.55
N GLU A 442 6.71 0.62 12.22
CA GLU A 442 6.32 -0.64 11.56
C GLU A 442 6.96 -1.90 12.21
N SER A 443 8.15 -1.78 12.83
CA SER A 443 8.79 -2.89 13.54
C SER A 443 8.02 -3.36 14.79
N ASN A 444 7.25 -2.47 15.44
CA ASN A 444 6.36 -2.83 16.55
C ASN A 444 5.12 -3.58 16.04
N PHE A 445 4.61 -3.19 14.88
CA PHE A 445 3.52 -3.93 14.22
C PHE A 445 3.95 -5.36 13.88
N ILE A 446 5.13 -5.55 13.28
CA ILE A 446 5.67 -6.88 12.96
C ILE A 446 5.79 -7.74 14.23
N TYR A 447 6.33 -7.17 15.31
CA TYR A 447 6.39 -7.86 16.60
C TYR A 447 4.98 -8.25 17.09
N THR A 448 4.02 -7.35 17.01
CA THR A 448 2.62 -7.61 17.43
C THR A 448 1.98 -8.75 16.64
N VAL A 449 2.22 -8.85 15.32
CA VAL A 449 1.74 -9.96 14.49
C VAL A 449 2.27 -11.31 15.02
N PHE A 450 3.58 -11.40 15.26
CA PHE A 450 4.20 -12.63 15.75
C PHE A 450 3.91 -12.92 17.23
N GLU A 451 3.70 -11.89 18.06
CA GLU A 451 3.21 -12.03 19.44
C GLU A 451 1.81 -12.65 19.45
N ARG A 452 0.96 -12.31 18.48
CA ARG A 452 -0.36 -12.94 18.33
C ARG A 452 -0.25 -14.42 17.97
N LEU A 453 0.65 -14.78 17.04
CA LEU A 453 0.95 -16.18 16.76
C LEU A 453 1.49 -16.92 17.98
N GLU A 454 2.36 -16.30 18.78
CA GLU A 454 2.86 -16.88 20.04
C GLU A 454 1.73 -17.22 21.00
N ARG A 455 0.76 -16.32 21.20
CA ARG A 455 -0.38 -16.55 22.10
C ARG A 455 -1.30 -17.67 21.59
N MET A 456 -1.40 -17.83 20.27
CA MET A 456 -2.29 -18.80 19.64
C MET A 456 -1.65 -20.18 19.47
N TYR A 457 -0.32 -20.25 19.43
CA TYR A 457 0.42 -21.50 19.21
C TYR A 457 0.06 -22.62 20.21
N PRO A 458 -0.05 -22.38 21.53
CA PRO A 458 -0.46 -23.43 22.49
C PRO A 458 -1.87 -23.99 22.25
N LEU A 459 -2.75 -23.21 21.64
CA LEU A 459 -4.16 -23.56 21.41
C LEU A 459 -4.34 -24.25 20.04
N LEU A 460 -3.77 -23.65 18.98
CA LEU A 460 -4.06 -24.03 17.60
C LEU A 460 -2.84 -24.57 16.84
N GLY A 461 -1.63 -24.55 17.41
CA GLY A 461 -0.39 -24.95 16.73
C GLY A 461 -0.38 -26.41 16.26
N ASN A 462 -1.04 -27.31 17.00
CA ASN A 462 -1.17 -28.72 16.63
C ASN A 462 -2.19 -28.96 15.49
N ARG A 463 -2.99 -27.96 15.12
CA ARG A 463 -4.02 -28.04 14.08
C ARG A 463 -3.44 -27.56 12.74
N ILE A 464 -2.72 -28.46 12.06
CA ILE A 464 -1.86 -28.18 10.89
C ILE A 464 -2.50 -27.25 9.83
N ASN A 465 -3.76 -27.49 9.43
CA ASN A 465 -4.41 -26.70 8.38
C ASN A 465 -4.68 -25.25 8.84
N ILE A 466 -5.28 -25.09 10.02
CA ILE A 466 -5.61 -23.77 10.59
C ILE A 466 -4.32 -22.99 10.87
N TRP A 467 -3.35 -23.65 11.48
CA TRP A 467 -2.05 -23.03 11.78
C TRP A 467 -1.35 -22.57 10.49
N ARG A 468 -1.35 -23.40 9.44
CA ARG A 468 -0.77 -23.03 8.14
C ARG A 468 -1.44 -21.78 7.56
N ASP A 469 -2.77 -21.73 7.52
CA ASP A 469 -3.49 -20.59 6.96
C ASP A 469 -3.23 -19.30 7.75
N MET A 470 -3.21 -19.37 9.09
CA MET A 470 -2.87 -18.24 9.96
C MET A 470 -1.43 -17.75 9.74
N THR A 471 -0.47 -18.66 9.67
CA THR A 471 0.94 -18.30 9.44
C THR A 471 1.16 -17.70 8.06
N ASN A 472 0.45 -18.18 7.03
CA ASN A 472 0.46 -17.58 5.69
C ASN A 472 -0.06 -16.14 5.71
N ILE A 473 -1.19 -15.87 6.39
CA ILE A 473 -1.74 -14.51 6.52
C ILE A 473 -0.75 -13.59 7.25
N ALA A 474 -0.15 -14.06 8.34
CA ALA A 474 0.86 -13.29 9.08
C ALA A 474 2.06 -12.95 8.19
N ILE A 475 2.58 -13.94 7.44
CA ILE A 475 3.70 -13.76 6.52
C ILE A 475 3.34 -12.76 5.42
N GLU A 476 2.21 -12.92 4.74
CA GLU A 476 1.77 -11.99 3.67
C GLU A 476 1.59 -10.56 4.20
N ARG A 477 1.02 -10.41 5.40
CA ARG A 477 0.84 -9.10 6.03
C ARG A 477 2.17 -8.42 6.35
N VAL A 478 3.14 -9.19 6.84
CA VAL A 478 4.49 -8.67 7.15
C VAL A 478 5.31 -8.44 5.89
N LYS A 479 5.15 -9.24 4.83
CA LYS A 479 5.75 -9.01 3.51
C LYS A 479 5.30 -7.70 2.87
N GLY A 480 4.13 -7.18 3.24
CA GLY A 480 3.67 -5.84 2.86
C GLY A 480 4.41 -4.68 3.53
N CYS A 481 5.21 -4.93 4.59
CA CYS A 481 6.01 -3.91 5.27
C CYS A 481 7.32 -3.64 4.52
N SER A 482 7.98 -2.52 4.84
CA SER A 482 9.28 -2.21 4.22
C SER A 482 10.38 -3.20 4.64
N GLU A 483 11.22 -3.61 3.68
CA GLU A 483 12.31 -4.56 3.89
C GLU A 483 13.21 -4.19 5.10
N LEU A 484 13.58 -2.92 5.21
CA LEU A 484 14.44 -2.42 6.30
C LEU A 484 13.79 -2.58 7.68
N ARG A 485 12.46 -2.44 7.77
CA ARG A 485 11.71 -2.58 9.02
C ARG A 485 11.55 -4.04 9.43
N ILE A 486 11.44 -4.94 8.46
CA ILE A 486 11.47 -6.40 8.68
C ILE A 486 12.81 -6.79 9.30
N TYR A 487 13.94 -6.35 8.72
CA TYR A 487 15.26 -6.62 9.30
C TYR A 487 15.43 -6.03 10.70
N ALA A 488 14.93 -4.81 10.93
CA ALA A 488 14.97 -4.18 12.25
C ALA A 488 14.08 -4.89 13.29
N ALA A 489 13.06 -5.64 12.86
CA ALA A 489 12.17 -6.37 13.76
C ALA A 489 12.83 -7.60 14.41
N THR A 490 13.94 -8.11 13.86
CA THR A 490 14.69 -9.26 14.40
C THR A 490 14.99 -9.11 15.90
N LYS A 491 15.33 -7.90 16.36
CA LYS A 491 15.61 -7.64 17.78
C LYS A 491 14.44 -7.87 18.73
N PHE A 492 13.21 -7.73 18.23
CA PHE A 492 11.99 -7.93 19.01
C PHE A 492 11.53 -9.39 18.92
N ILE A 493 11.59 -9.99 17.73
CA ILE A 493 11.14 -11.37 17.47
C ILE A 493 11.92 -12.40 18.30
N VAL A 494 13.18 -12.12 18.64
CA VAL A 494 13.99 -12.97 19.52
C VAL A 494 13.34 -13.21 20.89
N ARG A 495 12.45 -12.31 21.35
CA ARG A 495 11.73 -12.42 22.63
C ARG A 495 10.55 -13.39 22.60
N ILE A 496 10.07 -13.78 21.42
CA ILE A 496 8.99 -14.76 21.26
C ILE A 496 9.43 -16.09 21.91
N LYS A 497 8.56 -16.82 22.59
CA LYS A 497 8.97 -18.09 23.23
C LYS A 497 8.98 -19.29 22.26
N PRO A 498 7.92 -19.57 21.48
CA PRO A 498 7.87 -20.77 20.65
C PRO A 498 8.88 -20.72 19.50
N ASP A 499 9.72 -21.75 19.39
CA ASP A 499 10.76 -21.80 18.36
C ASP A 499 10.19 -22.00 16.95
N ASP A 500 9.04 -22.66 16.81
CA ASP A 500 8.33 -22.76 15.52
C ASP A 500 7.89 -21.39 14.99
N VAL A 501 7.43 -20.49 15.88
CA VAL A 501 7.04 -19.13 15.52
C VAL A 501 8.27 -18.29 15.13
N LYS A 502 9.39 -18.43 15.85
CA LYS A 502 10.67 -17.82 15.46
C LYS A 502 11.16 -18.33 14.11
N LYS A 503 11.04 -19.64 13.87
CA LYS A 503 11.47 -20.28 12.63
C LYS A 503 10.68 -19.75 11.44
N LEU A 504 9.37 -19.53 11.58
CA LEU A 504 8.54 -18.90 10.56
C LEU A 504 9.05 -17.51 10.16
N PHE A 505 9.38 -16.65 11.13
CA PHE A 505 9.99 -15.35 10.85
C PHE A 505 11.35 -15.50 10.16
N LEU A 506 12.22 -16.37 10.69
CA LEU A 506 13.55 -16.64 10.14
C LEU A 506 13.48 -17.10 8.67
N ASP A 507 12.61 -18.05 8.35
CA ASP A 507 12.48 -18.62 7.01
C ASP A 507 11.93 -17.57 6.03
N MET A 508 10.97 -16.75 6.45
CA MET A 508 10.49 -15.60 5.69
C MET A 508 11.60 -14.59 5.40
N VAL A 509 12.41 -14.22 6.41
CA VAL A 509 13.52 -13.28 6.23
C VAL A 509 14.59 -13.87 5.31
N LYS A 510 14.90 -15.17 5.42
CA LYS A 510 15.80 -15.87 4.48
C LYS A 510 15.28 -15.84 3.04
N GLU A 511 13.97 -16.02 2.83
CA GLU A 511 13.35 -15.91 1.51
C GLU A 511 13.53 -14.51 0.91
N ILE A 512 13.35 -13.46 1.73
CA ILE A 512 13.57 -12.06 1.33
C ILE A 512 15.05 -11.81 1.01
N LEU A 513 15.97 -12.33 1.83
CA LEU A 513 17.41 -12.21 1.62
C LEU A 513 17.85 -12.87 0.31
N ASN A 514 17.34 -14.06 -0.02
CA ASN A 514 17.64 -14.76 -1.27
C ASN A 514 17.31 -13.92 -2.51
N LYS A 515 16.26 -13.10 -2.45
CA LYS A 515 15.85 -12.22 -3.56
C LYS A 515 16.67 -10.92 -3.63
N ASN A 516 17.13 -10.42 -2.49
CA ASN A 516 17.64 -9.05 -2.36
C ASN A 516 19.16 -8.94 -2.15
N VAL A 517 19.85 -10.04 -1.86
CA VAL A 517 21.32 -10.08 -1.71
C VAL A 517 21.93 -10.52 -3.04
N GLN A 518 22.61 -9.60 -3.74
CA GLN A 518 23.23 -9.86 -5.05
C GLN A 518 24.76 -9.65 -5.06
N GLN A 519 25.26 -8.70 -4.28
CA GLN A 519 26.68 -8.37 -4.23
C GLN A 519 27.02 -7.65 -2.91
N ILE A 520 28.31 -7.62 -2.58
CA ILE A 520 28.80 -6.88 -1.41
C ILE A 520 28.78 -5.38 -1.70
N ASP A 521 27.83 -4.66 -1.10
CA ASP A 521 27.70 -3.21 -1.21
C ASP A 521 27.43 -2.54 0.14
N VAL A 522 27.36 -1.20 0.14
CA VAL A 522 27.08 -0.39 1.34
C VAL A 522 25.66 -0.64 1.85
N LYS A 523 24.70 -0.98 0.98
CA LYS A 523 23.30 -1.23 1.35
C LYS A 523 23.18 -2.54 2.11
N LEU A 524 23.87 -3.60 1.69
CA LEU A 524 23.93 -4.88 2.37
C LEU A 524 24.52 -4.72 3.77
N LEU A 525 25.59 -3.95 3.90
CA LEU A 525 26.17 -3.66 5.21
C LEU A 525 25.19 -2.93 6.14
N HIS A 526 24.42 -1.97 5.60
CA HIS A 526 23.35 -1.31 6.36
C HIS A 526 22.25 -2.29 6.80
N LYS A 527 21.84 -3.22 5.93
CA LYS A 527 20.89 -4.29 6.26
C LYS A 527 21.41 -5.17 7.40
N ILE A 528 22.68 -5.58 7.36
CA ILE A 528 23.33 -6.35 8.43
C ILE A 528 23.31 -5.59 9.76
N PHE A 529 23.58 -4.28 9.73
CA PHE A 529 23.50 -3.45 10.94
C PHE A 529 22.08 -3.37 11.51
N LEU A 530 21.04 -3.34 10.67
CA LEU A 530 19.65 -3.37 11.14
C LEU A 530 19.29 -4.72 11.77
N ILE A 531 19.69 -5.85 11.16
CA ILE A 531 19.47 -7.20 11.70
C ILE A 531 20.09 -7.36 13.10
N CYS A 532 21.23 -6.70 13.34
CA CYS A 532 21.95 -6.75 14.61
C CYS A 532 21.67 -5.56 15.54
N ASP A 533 20.77 -4.64 15.18
CA ASP A 533 20.47 -3.40 15.92
C ASP A 533 21.71 -2.54 16.30
N CYS A 534 22.66 -2.42 15.37
CA CYS A 534 23.97 -1.81 15.61
C CYS A 534 24.10 -0.43 14.94
N LYS A 535 24.80 0.51 15.60
CA LYS A 535 24.97 1.92 15.14
C LYS A 535 26.12 2.16 14.12
N GLY A 536 26.57 1.11 13.42
CA GLY A 536 27.41 1.25 12.22
C GLY A 536 28.94 1.26 12.38
N LYS A 537 29.49 1.37 13.60
CA LYS A 537 30.96 1.36 13.82
C LYS A 537 31.52 -0.02 14.12
N PHE A 538 30.81 -0.82 14.90
CA PHE A 538 31.20 -2.17 15.28
C PHE A 538 29.97 -3.07 15.12
N LEU A 539 30.19 -4.30 14.66
CA LEU A 539 29.14 -5.30 14.56
C LEU A 539 29.18 -6.18 15.81
N GLU A 540 28.21 -5.98 16.69
CA GLU A 540 27.96 -6.84 17.84
C GLU A 540 26.71 -7.66 17.54
N ILE A 541 26.87 -8.97 17.35
CA ILE A 541 25.79 -9.87 17.01
C ILE A 541 25.07 -10.26 18.31
N PRO A 542 23.84 -9.78 18.54
CA PRO A 542 23.24 -9.81 19.87
C PRO A 542 22.70 -11.19 20.28
N ASN A 543 22.40 -12.07 19.31
CA ASN A 543 21.78 -13.37 19.56
C ASN A 543 21.99 -14.33 18.38
N SER A 544 21.63 -15.60 18.58
CA SER A 544 21.77 -16.66 17.58
C SER A 544 20.89 -16.48 16.34
N MET A 545 19.73 -15.79 16.44
CA MET A 545 18.85 -15.54 15.29
C MET A 545 19.51 -14.55 14.32
N SER A 546 20.07 -13.45 14.82
CA SER A 546 20.87 -12.52 14.01
C SER A 546 22.07 -13.26 13.40
N GLU A 547 22.75 -14.11 14.17
CA GLU A 547 23.87 -14.92 13.65
C GLU A 547 23.45 -15.87 12.52
N ASP A 548 22.29 -16.53 12.64
CA ASP A 548 21.76 -17.45 11.60
C ASP A 548 21.41 -16.71 10.30
N LEU A 549 20.88 -15.49 10.40
CA LEU A 549 20.64 -14.65 9.23
C LEU A 549 21.95 -14.20 8.59
N LEU A 550 22.95 -13.81 9.39
CA LEU A 550 24.27 -13.44 8.87
C LEU A 550 24.99 -14.63 8.23
N TYR A 551 24.90 -15.82 8.83
CA TYR A 551 25.40 -17.06 8.24
C TYR A 551 24.76 -17.30 6.86
N HIS A 552 23.44 -17.15 6.76
CA HIS A 552 22.70 -17.31 5.51
C HIS A 552 23.13 -16.28 4.45
N ILE A 553 23.34 -15.01 4.83
CA ILE A 553 23.87 -13.97 3.95
C ILE A 553 25.25 -14.38 3.40
N MET A 554 26.14 -14.90 4.26
CA MET A 554 27.47 -15.35 3.81
C MET A 554 27.38 -16.53 2.85
N THR A 555 26.44 -17.46 3.06
CA THR A 555 26.20 -18.57 2.14
C THR A 555 25.72 -18.11 0.77
N ILE A 556 24.76 -17.16 0.71
CA ILE A 556 24.30 -16.57 -0.57
C ILE A 556 25.48 -15.93 -1.32
N LEU A 557 26.28 -15.11 -0.62
CA LEU A 557 27.43 -14.44 -1.23
C LEU A 557 28.50 -15.43 -1.72
N GLN A 558 28.65 -16.56 -1.02
CA GLN A 558 29.56 -17.63 -1.45
C GLN A 558 29.10 -18.28 -2.75
N GLU A 559 27.81 -18.61 -2.86
CA GLU A 559 27.22 -19.21 -4.06
C GLU A 559 27.29 -18.28 -5.28
N GLN A 560 27.25 -16.97 -5.06
CA GLN A 560 27.35 -15.94 -6.10
C GLN A 560 28.79 -15.56 -6.48
N SER A 561 29.80 -16.04 -5.75
CA SER A 561 31.21 -15.69 -6.01
C SER A 561 31.74 -16.38 -7.26
N THR A 562 31.90 -15.64 -8.36
CA THR A 562 32.39 -16.15 -9.66
C THR A 562 33.90 -15.98 -9.89
N ALA A 563 34.71 -15.79 -8.83
CA ALA A 563 36.14 -15.52 -8.99
C ALA A 563 36.84 -16.65 -9.78
N SER A 564 37.44 -16.29 -10.92
CA SER A 564 38.07 -17.24 -11.85
C SER A 564 39.51 -17.58 -11.47
N SER A 565 40.13 -16.77 -10.59
CA SER A 565 41.52 -16.93 -10.13
C SER A 565 41.70 -16.43 -8.68
N HIS A 566 42.77 -16.89 -8.01
CA HIS A 566 43.11 -16.44 -6.64
C HIS A 566 43.38 -14.92 -6.58
N SER A 567 44.10 -14.38 -7.57
CA SER A 567 44.34 -12.93 -7.68
C SER A 567 43.06 -12.11 -7.85
N GLU A 568 42.08 -12.64 -8.59
CA GLU A 568 40.80 -11.96 -8.75
C GLU A 568 40.00 -11.99 -7.45
N TYR A 569 40.03 -13.11 -6.73
CA TYR A 569 39.42 -13.24 -5.41
C TYR A 569 40.02 -12.26 -4.39
N ASP A 570 41.34 -12.10 -4.36
CA ASP A 570 42.05 -11.13 -3.53
C ASP A 570 41.61 -9.70 -3.83
N LEU A 571 41.52 -9.33 -5.11
CA LEU A 571 41.09 -7.99 -5.53
C LEU A 571 39.62 -7.71 -5.22
N ILE A 572 38.73 -8.70 -5.37
CA ILE A 572 37.30 -8.58 -4.99
C ILE A 572 37.19 -8.35 -3.48
N THR A 573 37.94 -9.12 -2.69
CA THR A 573 37.98 -8.99 -1.23
C THR A 573 38.52 -7.61 -0.82
N LEU A 574 39.57 -7.13 -1.49
CA LEU A 574 40.16 -5.81 -1.25
C LEU A 574 39.21 -4.66 -1.62
N LYS A 575 38.45 -4.78 -2.71
CA LYS A 575 37.38 -3.82 -3.06
C LYS A 575 36.37 -3.71 -1.91
N ALA A 576 35.98 -4.85 -1.33
CA ALA A 576 35.05 -4.97 -0.23
C ALA A 576 35.67 -4.78 1.18
N THR A 577 36.84 -4.14 1.31
CA THR A 577 37.57 -4.01 2.60
C THR A 577 36.69 -3.55 3.77
N ARG A 578 35.82 -2.55 3.58
CA ARG A 578 34.95 -2.05 4.67
C ARG A 578 34.00 -3.13 5.19
N PHE A 579 33.43 -3.92 4.29
CA PHE A 579 32.53 -5.02 4.64
C PHE A 579 33.29 -6.10 5.43
N TRP A 580 34.42 -6.57 4.89
CA TRP A 580 35.21 -7.61 5.53
C TRP A 580 35.81 -7.18 6.87
N ASN A 581 36.23 -5.93 7.00
CA ASN A 581 36.69 -5.36 8.27
C ASN A 581 35.60 -5.41 9.36
N ILE A 582 34.33 -5.24 8.99
CA ILE A 582 33.21 -5.30 9.94
C ILE A 582 32.84 -6.75 10.27
N ILE A 583 32.79 -7.63 9.26
CA ILE A 583 32.40 -9.03 9.43
C ILE A 583 33.46 -9.83 10.19
N LEU A 584 34.74 -9.72 9.82
CA LEU A 584 35.83 -10.46 10.47
C LEU A 584 36.10 -9.99 11.91
N ARG A 585 35.73 -8.74 12.24
CA ARG A 585 35.84 -8.16 13.59
C ARG A 585 34.55 -8.19 14.38
N ALA A 586 33.52 -8.89 13.89
CA ALA A 586 32.28 -9.05 14.61
C ALA A 586 32.50 -9.65 16.00
N SER A 587 31.66 -9.26 16.95
CA SER A 587 31.68 -9.74 18.34
C SER A 587 30.29 -10.19 18.79
N GLY A 588 30.16 -10.81 19.96
CA GLY A 588 28.89 -11.40 20.42
C GLY A 588 28.73 -12.85 19.96
N SER A 589 27.56 -13.22 19.43
CA SER A 589 27.29 -14.57 18.91
C SER A 589 27.91 -14.75 17.52
N VAL A 590 29.15 -15.25 17.46
CA VAL A 590 29.96 -15.35 16.22
C VAL A 590 30.46 -16.75 15.88
N SER A 591 30.12 -17.77 16.69
CA SER A 591 30.54 -19.16 16.49
C SER A 591 30.22 -19.74 15.11
N LYS A 592 28.96 -19.65 14.65
CA LYS A 592 28.48 -20.09 13.33
C LYS A 592 29.00 -19.19 12.23
N LEU A 593 29.02 -17.86 12.45
CA LEU A 593 29.55 -16.92 11.46
C LEU A 593 31.02 -17.21 11.15
N ASN A 594 31.84 -17.45 12.17
CA ASN A 594 33.25 -17.80 12.00
C ASN A 594 33.46 -19.21 11.44
N ALA A 595 32.51 -20.12 11.64
CA ALA A 595 32.53 -21.46 11.06
C ALA A 595 32.11 -21.49 9.58
N ASN A 596 31.50 -20.43 9.05
CA ASN A 596 31.09 -20.32 7.66
C ASN A 596 32.31 -20.41 6.72
N SER A 597 32.20 -21.24 5.67
CA SER A 597 33.28 -21.48 4.71
C SER A 597 33.75 -20.22 4.00
N PHE A 598 32.84 -19.31 3.63
CA PHE A 598 33.20 -18.08 2.93
C PHE A 598 34.03 -17.16 3.82
N VAL A 599 33.57 -16.92 5.05
CA VAL A 599 34.27 -16.09 6.04
C VAL A 599 35.66 -16.67 6.34
N LYS A 600 35.75 -17.99 6.52
CA LYS A 600 37.02 -18.68 6.77
C LYS A 600 37.98 -18.58 5.59
N ASN A 601 37.51 -18.84 4.37
CA ASN A 601 38.34 -18.78 3.16
C ASN A 601 38.83 -17.35 2.91
N THR A 602 37.95 -16.35 3.05
CA THR A 602 38.34 -14.95 2.93
C THR A 602 39.41 -14.58 3.96
N LYS A 603 39.26 -14.98 5.22
CA LYS A 603 40.28 -14.73 6.25
C LYS A 603 41.63 -15.34 5.89
N ILE A 604 41.63 -16.58 5.36
CA ILE A 604 42.84 -17.28 4.92
C ILE A 604 43.49 -16.53 3.75
N SER A 605 42.73 -16.19 2.70
CA SER A 605 43.26 -15.48 1.53
C SER A 605 43.87 -14.13 1.88
N ILE A 606 43.26 -13.35 2.78
CA ILE A 606 43.85 -12.08 3.25
C ILE A 606 45.21 -12.30 3.92
N ASN A 607 45.32 -13.34 4.76
CA ASN A 607 46.57 -13.68 5.44
C ASN A 607 47.64 -14.25 4.48
N GLU A 608 47.23 -15.04 3.48
CA GLU A 608 48.14 -15.55 2.43
C GLU A 608 48.69 -14.40 1.58
N LEU A 609 47.83 -13.47 1.16
CA LEU A 609 48.24 -12.27 0.44
C LEU A 609 49.20 -11.39 1.26
N ALA A 610 48.91 -11.22 2.56
CA ALA A 610 49.82 -10.55 3.48
C ALA A 610 51.20 -11.22 3.54
N GLY A 611 51.24 -12.56 3.60
CA GLY A 611 52.48 -13.34 3.54
C GLY A 611 53.27 -13.09 2.24
N LEU A 612 52.59 -13.16 1.09
CA LEU A 612 53.20 -12.90 -0.23
C LEU A 612 53.80 -11.49 -0.34
N LEU A 613 53.16 -10.48 0.28
CA LEU A 613 53.67 -9.11 0.33
C LEU A 613 54.93 -8.99 1.18
N LEU A 614 54.92 -9.56 2.39
CA LEU A 614 56.09 -9.51 3.30
C LEU A 614 57.29 -10.28 2.74
N GLU A 615 57.05 -11.44 2.12
CA GLU A 615 58.09 -12.25 1.48
C GLU A 615 58.54 -11.70 0.12
N LYS A 616 57.84 -10.66 -0.39
CA LYS A 616 58.05 -10.07 -1.73
C LYS A 616 57.90 -11.09 -2.87
N MET A 617 57.09 -12.12 -2.64
CA MET A 617 56.78 -13.20 -3.58
C MET A 617 55.50 -12.93 -4.39
N ILE A 618 54.87 -11.77 -4.19
CA ILE A 618 53.78 -11.27 -5.04
C ILE A 618 54.30 -10.94 -6.45
N ASP A 619 53.48 -11.21 -7.48
CA ASP A 619 53.79 -10.75 -8.82
C ASP A 619 53.60 -9.24 -8.97
N ILE A 620 54.35 -8.62 -9.88
CA ILE A 620 54.34 -7.16 -10.04
C ILE A 620 52.98 -6.64 -10.49
N LYS A 621 52.27 -7.37 -11.35
CA LYS A 621 50.96 -6.93 -11.85
C LYS A 621 49.94 -6.85 -10.71
N LEU A 622 49.82 -7.90 -9.90
CA LEU A 622 48.94 -7.91 -8.74
C LEU A 622 49.36 -6.86 -7.70
N LEU A 623 50.65 -6.69 -7.46
CA LEU A 623 51.17 -5.66 -6.57
C LEU A 623 50.80 -4.24 -7.05
N GLN A 624 50.91 -3.95 -8.35
CA GLN A 624 50.49 -2.67 -8.92
C GLN A 624 49.01 -2.41 -8.68
N GLN A 625 48.15 -3.41 -8.93
CA GLN A 625 46.70 -3.32 -8.74
C GLN A 625 46.31 -3.13 -7.26
N ILE A 626 47.02 -3.77 -6.33
CA ILE A 626 46.79 -3.59 -4.89
C ILE A 626 47.25 -2.19 -4.44
N LEU A 627 48.39 -1.71 -4.94
CA LEU A 627 48.94 -0.42 -4.56
C LEU A 627 48.18 0.77 -5.17
N GLU A 628 47.22 0.58 -6.08
CA GLU A 628 46.28 1.64 -6.46
C GLU A 628 45.45 2.14 -5.26
N TYR A 629 45.24 1.30 -4.25
CA TYR A 629 44.50 1.68 -3.05
C TYR A 629 45.37 2.48 -2.06
N PRO A 630 44.76 3.40 -1.27
CA PRO A 630 45.47 4.14 -0.23
C PRO A 630 46.02 3.23 0.88
N ASP A 631 47.15 3.61 1.45
CA ASP A 631 47.85 2.82 2.48
C ASP A 631 46.97 2.53 3.70
N ASP A 632 46.12 3.48 4.13
CA ASP A 632 45.16 3.30 5.22
C ASP A 632 44.15 2.19 4.93
N LYS A 633 43.67 2.10 3.67
CA LYS A 633 42.70 1.08 3.27
C LYS A 633 43.36 -0.30 3.23
N LEU A 634 44.58 -0.38 2.68
CA LEU A 634 45.37 -1.61 2.65
C LEU A 634 45.68 -2.10 4.07
N PHE A 635 46.10 -1.19 4.95
CA PHE A 635 46.33 -1.52 6.35
C PHE A 635 45.07 -2.06 7.03
N GLN A 636 43.92 -1.39 6.87
CA GLN A 636 42.64 -1.88 7.43
C GLN A 636 42.27 -3.25 6.88
N HIS A 637 42.55 -3.53 5.60
CA HIS A 637 42.25 -4.81 4.98
C HIS A 637 43.05 -5.96 5.60
N PHE A 638 44.37 -5.81 5.74
CA PHE A 638 45.21 -6.85 6.34
C PHE A 638 44.98 -6.96 7.85
N ASP A 639 44.79 -5.82 8.53
CA ASP A 639 44.48 -5.78 9.96
C ASP A 639 43.13 -6.46 10.26
N ALA A 640 42.17 -6.45 9.33
CA ALA A 640 40.87 -7.11 9.51
C ALA A 640 40.97 -8.63 9.78
N ALA A 641 41.96 -9.31 9.19
CA ALA A 641 42.14 -10.74 9.35
C ALA A 641 42.92 -11.13 10.62
N VAL A 642 43.55 -10.18 11.31
CA VAL A 642 44.33 -10.41 12.52
C VAL A 642 43.38 -10.63 13.71
N ALA A 643 43.50 -11.78 14.39
CA ALA A 643 42.68 -12.06 15.56
C ALA A 643 42.99 -11.13 16.74
N LYS A 644 41.97 -10.77 17.55
CA LYS A 644 42.12 -9.98 18.79
C LYS A 644 43.08 -10.62 19.80
N LYS A 645 43.19 -11.95 19.81
CA LYS A 645 44.25 -12.71 20.49
C LYS A 645 45.13 -13.30 19.39
N LYS A 646 46.40 -12.89 19.30
CA LYS A 646 47.36 -13.40 18.30
C LYS A 646 47.33 -14.92 18.28
N THR A 647 46.91 -15.48 17.15
CA THR A 647 46.99 -16.92 16.90
C THR A 647 48.23 -17.23 16.08
N LEU A 648 48.75 -18.46 16.20
CA LEU A 648 49.90 -18.94 15.44
C LEU A 648 49.49 -19.03 13.95
N GLY A 649 49.66 -17.95 13.19
CA GLY A 649 49.22 -17.83 11.80
C GLY A 649 48.79 -16.43 11.34
N ASP A 650 48.60 -15.46 12.25
CA ASP A 650 48.25 -14.08 11.87
C ASP A 650 49.49 -13.32 11.33
N VAL A 651 49.42 -12.83 10.09
CA VAL A 651 50.49 -12.07 9.43
C VAL A 651 50.17 -10.58 9.51
N VAL A 652 51.04 -9.79 10.17
CA VAL A 652 50.81 -8.35 10.37
C VAL A 652 51.59 -7.55 9.33
N VAL A 653 50.87 -6.85 8.44
CA VAL A 653 51.45 -5.90 7.49
C VAL A 653 51.38 -4.48 8.08
N SER A 654 52.52 -3.86 8.35
CA SER A 654 52.57 -2.49 8.88
C SER A 654 52.40 -1.44 7.78
N ARG A 655 51.97 -0.23 8.16
CA ARG A 655 51.91 0.92 7.23
C ARG A 655 53.26 1.24 6.61
N GLU A 656 54.33 1.12 7.40
CA GLU A 656 55.69 1.32 6.93
C GLU A 656 56.08 0.29 5.85
N GLU A 657 55.65 -0.96 5.99
CA GLU A 657 55.96 -1.99 5.01
C GLU A 657 55.20 -1.77 3.69
N ILE A 658 53.93 -1.34 3.75
CA ILE A 658 53.17 -0.93 2.57
C ILE A 658 53.87 0.24 1.85
N ALA A 659 54.33 1.25 2.60
CA ALA A 659 55.06 2.37 2.04
C ALA A 659 56.38 1.95 1.36
N LYS A 660 57.12 0.99 1.95
CA LYS A 660 58.31 0.40 1.33
C LYS A 660 57.97 -0.34 0.04
N LEU A 661 56.94 -1.18 0.02
CA LEU A 661 56.50 -1.90 -1.18
C LEU A 661 56.07 -0.94 -2.29
N ARG A 662 55.38 0.14 -1.93
CA ARG A 662 55.01 1.22 -2.86
C ARG A 662 56.23 1.89 -3.46
N LYS A 663 57.24 2.20 -2.65
CA LYS A 663 58.51 2.75 -3.13
C LYS A 663 59.20 1.79 -4.10
N LEU A 664 59.34 0.52 -3.75
CA LEU A 664 59.96 -0.50 -4.62
C LEU A 664 59.23 -0.66 -5.96
N CYS A 665 57.89 -0.65 -5.95
CA CYS A 665 57.10 -0.73 -7.17
C CYS A 665 57.26 0.52 -8.05
N LYS A 666 57.33 1.71 -7.45
CA LYS A 666 57.62 2.96 -8.16
C LYS A 666 59.03 2.98 -8.74
N ASP A 667 60.02 2.51 -7.98
CA ASP A 667 61.42 2.43 -8.42
C ASP A 667 61.54 1.50 -9.65
N TYR A 668 60.84 0.36 -9.64
CA TYR A 668 60.73 -0.53 -10.80
C TYR A 668 60.15 0.17 -12.03
N GLN A 669 58.99 0.81 -11.89
CA GLN A 669 58.32 1.51 -12.99
C GLN A 669 59.18 2.66 -13.53
N HIS A 670 59.84 3.39 -12.64
CA HIS A 670 60.72 4.49 -13.00
C HIS A 670 61.93 4.00 -13.79
N GLN A 671 62.53 2.87 -13.41
CA GLN A 671 63.66 2.28 -14.13
C GLN A 671 63.27 1.82 -15.54
N LEU A 672 62.08 1.19 -15.71
CA LEU A 672 61.56 0.85 -17.03
C LEU A 672 61.36 2.09 -17.91
N ASP A 673 60.78 3.16 -17.35
CA ASP A 673 60.57 4.42 -18.09
C ASP A 673 61.89 5.11 -18.48
N ILE A 674 62.90 5.06 -17.60
CA ILE A 674 64.25 5.56 -17.90
C ILE A 674 64.84 4.85 -19.12
N LEU A 675 64.83 3.51 -19.11
CA LEU A 675 65.40 2.70 -20.19
C LEU A 675 64.60 2.87 -21.49
N PHE A 676 63.27 2.84 -21.42
CA PHE A 676 62.42 2.99 -22.59
C PHE A 676 62.63 4.33 -23.30
N LYS A 677 62.66 5.44 -22.55
CA LYS A 677 62.92 6.76 -23.13
C LYS A 677 64.33 6.90 -23.69
N PHE A 678 65.32 6.28 -23.06
CA PHE A 678 66.68 6.28 -23.60
C PHE A 678 66.75 5.58 -24.96
N TYR A 679 66.19 4.36 -25.08
CA TYR A 679 66.24 3.62 -26.34
C TYR A 679 65.40 4.28 -27.43
N SER A 680 64.17 4.70 -27.12
CA SER A 680 63.29 5.35 -28.09
C SER A 680 63.77 6.74 -28.52
N GLY A 681 64.41 7.48 -27.61
CA GLY A 681 64.85 8.87 -27.86
C GLY A 681 66.24 8.99 -28.48
N PHE A 682 67.19 8.15 -28.07
CA PHE A 682 68.60 8.29 -28.46
C PHE A 682 69.15 7.11 -29.28
N CYS A 683 68.46 5.97 -29.32
CA CYS A 683 68.95 4.78 -30.03
C CYS A 683 68.10 4.39 -31.26
N SER A 684 66.94 5.00 -31.50
CA SER A 684 66.04 4.62 -32.61
C SER A 684 66.42 5.17 -34.00
N TYR A 685 67.70 5.49 -34.22
CA TYR A 685 68.19 5.94 -35.52
C TYR A 685 68.47 4.74 -36.43
N ILE A 686 68.27 4.90 -37.75
CA ILE A 686 68.40 3.81 -38.75
C ILE A 686 69.76 3.11 -38.70
N GLN A 687 70.83 3.82 -38.31
CA GLN A 687 72.18 3.26 -38.20
C GLN A 687 72.39 2.33 -36.99
N VAL A 688 71.48 2.31 -36.02
CA VAL A 688 71.56 1.49 -34.80
C VAL A 688 70.76 0.21 -34.99
N ILE A 689 71.45 -0.91 -35.10
CA ILE A 689 70.86 -2.14 -35.65
C ILE A 689 70.17 -2.98 -34.56
N ASP A 690 70.66 -2.92 -33.32
CA ASP A 690 70.25 -3.77 -32.20
C ASP A 690 69.20 -3.15 -31.26
N VAL A 691 68.80 -1.89 -31.47
CA VAL A 691 67.85 -1.18 -30.58
C VAL A 691 66.50 -1.89 -30.43
N ASN A 692 66.03 -2.55 -31.48
CA ASN A 692 64.77 -3.29 -31.45
C ASN A 692 64.81 -4.45 -30.44
N ALA A 693 65.98 -5.10 -30.25
CA ALA A 693 66.13 -6.15 -29.26
C ALA A 693 65.97 -5.60 -27.83
N TYR A 694 66.54 -4.42 -27.54
CA TYR A 694 66.40 -3.73 -26.25
C TYR A 694 64.97 -3.28 -25.96
N ILE A 695 64.27 -2.74 -26.96
CA ILE A 695 62.87 -2.33 -26.80
C ILE A 695 61.96 -3.56 -26.61
N LEU A 696 62.18 -4.63 -27.38
CA LEU A 696 61.42 -5.88 -27.25
C LEU A 696 61.61 -6.53 -25.88
N ASP A 697 62.83 -6.55 -25.35
CA ASP A 697 63.12 -7.09 -24.01
C ASP A 697 62.39 -6.30 -22.90
N LEU A 698 62.43 -4.96 -22.94
CA LEU A 698 61.63 -4.12 -22.03
C LEU A 698 60.12 -4.39 -22.15
N GLN A 699 59.62 -4.52 -23.38
CA GLN A 699 58.21 -4.85 -23.62
C GLN A 699 57.86 -6.23 -23.07
N GLN A 700 58.75 -7.22 -23.17
CA GLN A 700 58.57 -8.52 -22.55
C GLN A 700 58.57 -8.43 -21.02
N HIS A 701 59.46 -7.64 -20.41
CA HIS A 701 59.44 -7.38 -18.96
C HIS A 701 58.10 -6.78 -18.50
N MET A 702 57.53 -5.85 -19.27
CA MET A 702 56.21 -5.26 -18.99
C MET A 702 55.06 -6.26 -19.17
N GLN A 703 55.05 -7.04 -20.25
CA GLN A 703 54.02 -8.04 -20.54
C GLN A 703 54.03 -9.20 -19.54
N ASN A 704 55.23 -9.62 -19.10
CA ASN A 704 55.43 -10.70 -18.14
C ASN A 704 55.34 -10.27 -16.67
N SER A 705 54.93 -9.03 -16.38
CA SER A 705 54.76 -8.50 -15.01
C SER A 705 53.87 -9.37 -14.09
N HIS A 706 52.96 -10.16 -14.66
CA HIS A 706 52.10 -11.11 -13.94
C HIS A 706 52.81 -12.42 -13.55
N LYS A 707 53.98 -12.71 -14.11
CA LYS A 707 54.81 -13.89 -13.82
C LYS A 707 56.04 -13.54 -12.97
N VAL A 708 56.49 -12.30 -13.07
CA VAL A 708 57.69 -11.81 -12.38
C VAL A 708 57.35 -11.45 -10.93
N LYS A 709 58.08 -12.03 -9.99
CA LYS A 709 57.94 -11.74 -8.55
C LYS A 709 58.73 -10.49 -8.17
N LEU A 710 58.23 -9.71 -7.20
CA LEU A 710 58.94 -8.51 -6.72
C LEU A 710 60.38 -8.83 -6.28
N LYS A 711 60.60 -9.95 -5.58
CA LYS A 711 61.93 -10.39 -5.14
C LYS A 711 62.92 -10.59 -6.30
N GLN A 712 62.45 -11.02 -7.47
CA GLN A 712 63.30 -11.23 -8.66
C GLN A 712 63.76 -9.89 -9.24
N VAL A 713 62.92 -8.87 -9.24
CA VAL A 713 63.27 -7.54 -9.78
C VAL A 713 64.32 -6.81 -8.94
N LEU A 714 64.43 -7.18 -7.66
CA LEU A 714 65.43 -6.62 -6.75
C LEU A 714 66.82 -7.24 -6.94
N THR A 715 66.97 -8.31 -7.73
CA THR A 715 68.28 -8.89 -8.04
C THR A 715 68.92 -8.18 -9.24
N SER A 716 70.24 -8.07 -9.23
CA SER A 716 71.02 -7.52 -10.35
C SER A 716 70.79 -8.29 -11.65
N ASP A 717 70.62 -9.61 -11.55
CA ASP A 717 70.49 -10.52 -12.69
C ASP A 717 69.26 -10.21 -13.56
N TYR A 718 68.19 -9.67 -12.97
CA TYR A 718 66.99 -9.29 -13.71
C TYR A 718 67.26 -8.16 -14.71
N TRP A 719 68.24 -7.29 -14.42
CA TRP A 719 68.61 -6.15 -15.26
C TRP A 719 69.90 -6.38 -16.06
N ALA A 720 70.46 -7.58 -16.03
CA ALA A 720 71.77 -7.90 -16.62
C ALA A 720 71.85 -7.50 -18.10
N PHE A 721 70.77 -7.68 -18.87
CA PHE A 721 70.72 -7.30 -20.28
C PHE A 721 70.88 -5.79 -20.51
N HIS A 722 70.42 -4.96 -19.55
CA HIS A 722 70.45 -3.50 -19.63
C HIS A 722 71.61 -2.87 -18.86
N GLU A 723 72.42 -3.66 -18.14
CA GLU A 723 73.40 -3.18 -17.16
C GLU A 723 74.35 -2.11 -17.72
N LYS A 724 74.93 -2.39 -18.89
CA LYS A 724 75.86 -1.48 -19.57
C LYS A 724 75.23 -0.19 -20.09
N THR A 725 73.90 -0.08 -20.10
CA THR A 725 73.18 1.11 -20.58
C THR A 725 72.57 1.94 -19.46
N LEU A 726 72.42 1.37 -18.26
CA LEU A 726 71.68 1.97 -17.15
C LEU A 726 72.24 3.32 -16.70
N GLU A 727 73.57 3.43 -16.58
CA GLU A 727 74.21 4.67 -16.11
C GLU A 727 73.95 5.82 -17.09
N SER A 728 74.19 5.60 -18.38
CA SER A 728 73.95 6.58 -19.44
C SER A 728 72.47 6.90 -19.57
N ALA A 729 71.58 5.91 -19.50
CA ALA A 729 70.14 6.13 -19.53
C ALA A 729 69.67 7.03 -18.36
N ARG A 730 70.15 6.78 -17.14
CA ARG A 730 69.86 7.62 -15.96
C ARG A 730 70.35 9.04 -16.13
N ARG A 731 71.56 9.24 -16.66
CA ARG A 731 72.13 10.57 -16.91
C ARG A 731 71.36 11.32 -18.01
N CYS A 732 70.97 10.63 -19.08
CA CYS A 732 70.22 11.19 -20.20
C CYS A 732 68.76 11.50 -19.88
N TYR A 733 68.18 10.86 -18.86
CA TYR A 733 66.76 10.97 -18.58
C TYR A 733 66.27 12.42 -18.40
N LYS A 734 67.09 13.27 -17.76
CA LYS A 734 66.81 14.70 -17.57
C LYS A 734 66.84 15.52 -18.88
N TYR A 735 67.51 15.01 -19.91
CA TYR A 735 67.73 15.67 -21.19
C TYR A 735 66.83 15.13 -22.31
N ASN A 736 65.91 14.19 -22.01
CA ASN A 736 65.01 13.61 -23.00
C ASN A 736 64.18 14.66 -23.77
N ASN A 737 63.80 15.74 -23.09
CA ASN A 737 63.01 16.84 -23.65
C ASN A 737 63.85 18.06 -24.04
N PHE A 738 65.19 17.94 -24.00
CA PHE A 738 66.12 19.05 -24.18
C PHE A 738 66.60 19.07 -25.63
N GLN A 739 66.03 19.97 -26.44
CA GLN A 739 66.21 20.00 -27.88
C GLN A 739 67.65 20.34 -28.27
N THR A 740 68.32 21.22 -27.52
CA THR A 740 69.72 21.57 -27.77
C THR A 740 70.64 20.35 -27.60
N PHE A 741 70.43 19.55 -26.54
CA PHE A 741 71.21 18.31 -26.35
C PHE A 741 70.92 17.27 -27.44
N ARG A 742 69.67 17.19 -27.92
CA ARG A 742 69.32 16.36 -29.07
C ARG A 742 70.04 16.82 -30.35
N ASN A 743 70.09 18.12 -30.60
CA ASN A 743 70.81 18.67 -31.76
C ASN A 743 72.32 18.34 -31.70
N ILE A 744 72.92 18.41 -30.50
CA ILE A 744 74.34 18.04 -30.28
C ILE A 744 74.54 16.53 -30.45
N PHE A 745 73.64 15.72 -29.91
CA PHE A 745 73.65 14.27 -30.07
C PHE A 745 73.60 13.89 -31.55
N GLU A 746 72.67 14.46 -32.33
CA GLU A 746 72.54 14.22 -33.77
C GLU A 746 73.74 14.68 -34.59
N ALA A 747 74.44 15.74 -34.14
CA ALA A 747 75.68 16.17 -34.75
C ALA A 747 76.80 15.14 -34.50
N CYS A 748 76.96 14.69 -33.25
CA CYS A 748 77.97 13.69 -32.89
C CYS A 748 77.68 12.34 -33.58
N LEU A 749 76.42 11.94 -33.65
CA LEU A 749 76.00 10.68 -34.30
C LEU A 749 76.32 10.69 -35.81
N ARG A 750 76.18 11.83 -36.49
CA ARG A 750 76.54 11.99 -37.90
C ARG A 750 78.04 11.96 -38.15
N GLU A 751 78.83 12.45 -37.20
CA GLU A 751 80.30 12.46 -37.28
C GLU A 751 80.91 11.09 -36.92
N ASP A 752 80.23 10.31 -36.07
CA ASP A 752 80.70 9.01 -35.58
C ASP A 752 80.01 7.82 -36.27
N ALA A 753 80.59 7.39 -37.39
CA ALA A 753 80.11 6.23 -38.15
C ALA A 753 80.21 4.88 -37.39
N ALA A 754 80.96 4.81 -36.27
CA ALA A 754 81.09 3.60 -35.48
C ALA A 754 79.91 3.38 -34.49
N ALA A 755 79.05 4.39 -34.31
CA ALA A 755 77.87 4.34 -33.45
C ALA A 755 76.70 3.52 -34.05
N THR A 756 76.91 2.21 -34.16
CA THR A 756 75.96 1.26 -34.79
C THR A 756 75.24 0.33 -33.81
N SER A 757 75.62 0.35 -32.52
CA SER A 757 74.97 -0.45 -31.46
C SER A 757 74.55 0.39 -30.25
N VAL A 758 73.52 -0.07 -29.53
CA VAL A 758 73.02 0.58 -28.29
C VAL A 758 74.12 0.66 -27.23
N GLU A 759 74.91 -0.39 -27.07
CA GLU A 759 76.03 -0.41 -26.11
C GLU A 759 77.06 0.67 -26.46
N TYR A 760 77.41 0.81 -27.75
CA TYR A 760 78.33 1.84 -28.21
C TYR A 760 77.78 3.25 -27.96
N ILE A 761 76.50 3.46 -28.25
CA ILE A 761 75.83 4.75 -27.98
C ILE A 761 75.93 5.08 -26.49
N ALA A 762 75.58 4.13 -25.62
CA ALA A 762 75.60 4.36 -24.18
C ALA A 762 77.01 4.60 -23.63
N GLN A 763 78.00 3.81 -24.03
CA GLN A 763 79.32 3.77 -23.39
C GLN A 763 80.37 4.69 -24.04
N LYS A 764 80.20 5.07 -25.31
CA LYS A 764 81.19 5.86 -26.06
C LYS A 764 80.64 7.17 -26.58
N LEU A 765 79.54 7.12 -27.34
CA LEU A 765 78.97 8.31 -27.95
C LEU A 765 78.40 9.26 -26.88
N MET A 766 77.61 8.75 -25.94
CA MET A 766 76.92 9.59 -24.96
C MET A 766 77.87 10.35 -24.04
N PRO A 767 78.96 9.76 -23.50
CA PRO A 767 80.01 10.51 -22.84
C PRO A 767 80.60 11.64 -23.70
N ALA A 768 80.90 11.37 -24.98
CA ALA A 768 81.43 12.38 -25.89
C ALA A 768 80.42 13.52 -26.16
N VAL A 769 79.13 13.21 -26.23
CA VAL A 769 78.05 14.19 -26.36
C VAL A 769 77.98 15.10 -25.13
N PHE A 770 78.12 14.54 -23.92
CA PHE A 770 78.19 15.34 -22.69
C PHE A 770 79.41 16.27 -22.68
N ASP A 771 80.58 15.78 -23.11
CA ASP A 771 81.80 16.60 -23.19
C ASP A 771 81.65 17.72 -24.22
N ARG A 772 81.06 17.45 -25.39
CA ARG A 772 80.79 18.47 -26.41
C ARG A 772 79.79 19.52 -25.92
N CYS A 773 78.77 19.12 -25.17
CA CYS A 773 77.85 20.05 -24.52
C CYS A 773 78.62 21.00 -23.58
N LEU A 774 79.53 20.47 -22.75
CA LEU A 774 80.35 21.28 -21.83
C LEU A 774 81.33 22.21 -22.57
N MET A 775 81.93 21.75 -23.68
CA MET A 775 82.79 22.59 -24.51
C MET A 775 82.02 23.77 -25.11
N MET A 776 80.82 23.50 -25.63
CA MET A 776 79.95 24.55 -26.15
C MET A 776 79.55 25.54 -25.05
N CYS A 777 79.20 25.07 -23.85
CA CYS A 777 78.93 25.93 -22.69
C CYS A 777 80.03 26.97 -22.47
N ASN A 778 81.29 26.58 -22.70
CA ASN A 778 82.43 27.48 -22.57
C ASN A 778 82.57 28.49 -23.72
N GLN A 779 82.16 28.17 -24.95
CA GLN A 779 82.26 29.07 -26.11
C GLN A 779 81.33 30.29 -25.99
N PHE A 780 80.16 30.12 -25.37
CA PHE A 780 79.22 31.22 -25.16
C PHE A 780 79.64 32.24 -24.09
N LYS A 781 80.82 32.08 -23.46
CA LYS A 781 81.40 33.13 -22.59
C LYS A 781 81.63 34.44 -23.34
N GLU A 782 81.99 34.37 -24.63
CA GLU A 782 82.15 35.53 -25.52
C GLU A 782 81.04 35.55 -26.60
N TRP A 783 79.81 35.23 -26.21
CA TRP A 783 78.70 35.03 -27.15
C TRP A 783 78.49 36.16 -28.15
N GLU A 784 78.74 37.43 -27.77
CA GLU A 784 78.55 38.59 -28.65
C GLU A 784 79.39 38.52 -29.94
N LYS A 785 80.52 37.79 -29.92
CA LYS A 785 81.44 37.64 -31.05
C LYS A 785 81.11 36.44 -31.95
N LEU A 786 80.26 35.53 -31.49
CA LEU A 786 79.90 34.32 -32.23
C LEU A 786 79.05 34.68 -33.46
N LYS A 787 79.24 33.93 -34.54
CA LYS A 787 78.40 34.05 -35.73
C LYS A 787 77.03 33.45 -35.47
N CYS A 788 75.98 34.07 -36.02
CA CYS A 788 74.62 33.54 -35.95
C CYS A 788 74.51 32.15 -36.58
N SER A 789 75.24 31.87 -37.67
CA SER A 789 75.25 30.58 -38.37
C SER A 789 75.82 29.43 -37.53
N ASP A 790 76.87 29.69 -36.74
CA ASP A 790 77.46 28.67 -35.86
C ASP A 790 76.52 28.31 -34.69
N ALA A 791 75.78 29.30 -34.18
CA ALA A 791 74.83 29.10 -33.08
C ALA A 791 73.46 28.55 -33.56
N SER A 792 73.00 28.89 -34.76
CA SER A 792 71.66 28.52 -35.24
C SER A 792 71.45 27.01 -35.38
N LEU A 793 72.50 26.26 -35.74
CA LEU A 793 72.45 24.79 -35.83
C LEU A 793 72.09 24.13 -34.49
N LEU A 794 72.50 24.75 -33.40
CA LEU A 794 72.34 24.23 -32.04
C LEU A 794 70.99 24.60 -31.43
N TRP A 795 70.49 25.79 -31.75
CA TRP A 795 69.21 26.31 -31.28
C TRP A 795 68.05 25.99 -32.24
N LYS A 796 68.31 25.17 -33.26
CA LYS A 796 67.30 24.73 -34.23
C LYS A 796 66.14 24.05 -33.51
N ASN A 797 64.92 24.47 -33.84
CA ASN A 797 63.66 23.97 -33.28
C ASN A 797 63.49 24.19 -31.75
N VAL A 798 64.30 25.06 -31.13
CA VAL A 798 64.13 25.41 -29.72
C VAL A 798 62.96 26.38 -29.55
N THR A 799 61.96 25.96 -28.77
CA THR A 799 60.76 26.76 -28.48
C THR A 799 60.86 27.56 -27.18
N ASN A 800 61.65 27.10 -26.20
CA ASN A 800 61.84 27.76 -24.92
C ASN A 800 63.31 27.82 -24.54
N VAL A 801 63.97 28.89 -24.96
CA VAL A 801 65.39 29.15 -24.69
C VAL A 801 65.69 29.17 -23.18
N ASN A 802 64.78 29.66 -22.35
CA ASN A 802 65.02 29.75 -20.90
C ASN A 802 65.04 28.36 -20.23
N ALA A 803 64.07 27.50 -20.54
CA ALA A 803 64.03 26.14 -19.99
C ALA A 803 65.24 25.30 -20.45
N GLU A 804 65.68 25.55 -21.69
CA GLU A 804 66.86 24.92 -22.27
C GLU A 804 68.15 25.36 -21.54
N LEU A 805 68.32 26.66 -21.28
CA LEU A 805 69.46 27.19 -20.54
C LEU A 805 69.50 26.74 -19.07
N ASP A 806 68.35 26.55 -18.42
CA ASP A 806 68.29 26.11 -17.02
C ASP A 806 68.79 24.67 -16.81
N LEU A 807 68.75 23.85 -17.87
CA LEU A 807 69.25 22.47 -17.88
C LEU A 807 70.74 22.36 -18.25
N MET A 808 71.34 23.42 -18.81
CA MET A 808 72.76 23.48 -19.14
C MET A 808 73.59 23.98 -17.96
N ASP A 809 74.28 23.07 -17.29
CA ASP A 809 75.22 23.42 -16.23
C ASP A 809 76.44 24.15 -16.82
N GLY A 810 76.57 25.46 -16.52
CA GLY A 810 77.71 26.29 -16.95
C GLY A 810 77.36 27.74 -17.33
N TYR A 811 76.08 28.05 -17.58
CA TYR A 811 75.65 29.38 -18.08
C TYR A 811 75.11 30.34 -17.02
N LYS A 812 74.87 29.87 -15.79
CA LYS A 812 74.23 30.66 -14.71
C LYS A 812 74.94 32.00 -14.44
N SER A 813 76.24 32.10 -14.68
CA SER A 813 77.04 33.33 -14.46
C SER A 813 76.96 34.36 -15.61
N TYR A 814 76.46 34.00 -16.80
CA TYR A 814 76.42 34.89 -17.98
C TYR A 814 75.00 35.11 -18.51
N LYS A 815 73.98 34.57 -17.82
CA LYS A 815 72.55 34.71 -18.11
C LYS A 815 72.13 36.18 -17.91
N SER A 816 72.18 36.97 -18.98
CA SER A 816 71.60 38.31 -19.02
C SER A 816 70.30 38.29 -19.82
N GLN A 817 69.39 39.22 -19.53
CA GLN A 817 68.16 39.38 -20.32
C GLN A 817 68.48 39.62 -21.80
N ARG A 818 69.55 40.38 -22.07
CA ARG A 818 70.04 40.66 -23.43
C ARG A 818 70.45 39.37 -24.17
N PHE A 819 71.16 38.46 -23.50
CA PHE A 819 71.58 37.18 -24.08
C PHE A 819 70.39 36.25 -24.36
N ILE A 820 69.43 36.15 -23.44
CA ILE A 820 68.22 35.34 -23.63
C ILE A 820 67.42 35.86 -24.83
N GLN A 821 67.23 37.18 -24.93
CA GLN A 821 66.55 37.82 -26.06
C GLN A 821 67.26 37.56 -27.38
N THR A 822 68.59 37.65 -27.41
CA THR A 822 69.38 37.34 -28.62
C THR A 822 69.19 35.91 -29.10
N LEU A 823 69.19 34.94 -28.19
CA LEU A 823 68.97 33.53 -28.53
C LEU A 823 67.51 33.25 -28.93
N ASP A 824 66.54 33.93 -28.34
CA ASP A 824 65.13 33.88 -28.74
C ASP A 824 64.90 34.49 -30.13
N HIS A 825 65.59 35.58 -30.47
CA HIS A 825 65.59 36.14 -31.82
C HIS A 825 66.27 35.19 -32.82
N LEU A 826 67.36 34.55 -32.42
CA LEU A 826 68.08 33.56 -33.24
C LEU A 826 67.20 32.36 -33.60
N SER A 827 66.43 31.81 -32.65
CA SER A 827 65.53 30.69 -32.92
C SER A 827 64.37 31.07 -33.86
N LYS A 828 64.04 32.37 -33.96
CA LYS A 828 62.97 32.92 -34.80
C LYS A 828 63.42 33.37 -36.19
N ILE A 829 64.72 33.39 -36.51
CA ILE A 829 65.24 33.80 -37.83
C ILE A 829 64.51 33.09 -38.99
N PRO A 830 64.40 31.74 -39.02
CA PRO A 830 63.83 31.05 -40.18
C PRO A 830 62.38 31.46 -40.44
N HIS A 831 61.63 31.66 -39.36
CA HIS A 831 60.23 32.11 -39.41
C HIS A 831 60.09 33.54 -39.95
N TRP A 832 61.01 34.43 -39.58
CA TRP A 832 61.01 35.81 -40.10
C TRP A 832 61.42 35.89 -41.57
N ILE A 833 62.39 35.08 -42.02
CA ILE A 833 62.74 34.97 -43.44
C ILE A 833 61.51 34.59 -44.25
N GLU A 834 60.80 33.53 -43.84
CA GLU A 834 59.59 33.05 -44.54
C GLU A 834 58.52 34.15 -44.62
N ARG A 835 58.24 34.85 -43.52
CA ARG A 835 57.25 35.94 -43.48
C ARG A 835 57.59 37.09 -44.41
N LEU A 836 58.84 37.55 -44.39
CA LEU A 836 59.26 38.69 -45.21
C LEU A 836 59.23 38.34 -46.71
N GLU A 837 59.61 37.12 -47.08
CA GLU A 837 59.47 36.62 -48.46
C GLU A 837 58.01 36.53 -48.92
N GLN A 838 57.09 36.11 -48.03
CA GLN A 838 55.64 36.11 -48.31
C GLN A 838 55.13 37.54 -48.54
N LEU A 839 55.59 38.51 -47.74
CA LEU A 839 55.25 39.92 -47.93
C LEU A 839 55.79 40.46 -49.26
N GLU A 840 57.03 40.14 -49.61
CA GLU A 840 57.66 40.56 -50.87
C GLU A 840 56.83 40.09 -52.08
N LYS A 841 56.43 38.81 -52.09
CA LYS A 841 55.53 38.26 -53.12
C LYS A 841 54.17 38.95 -53.16
N ALA A 842 53.55 39.22 -52.00
CA ALA A 842 52.27 39.92 -51.97
C ALA A 842 52.39 41.34 -52.54
N VAL A 843 53.47 42.06 -52.20
CA VAL A 843 53.78 43.39 -52.75
C VAL A 843 53.90 43.35 -54.27
N GLU A 844 54.54 42.31 -54.82
CA GLU A 844 54.66 42.08 -56.27
C GLU A 844 53.30 41.83 -56.95
N ILE A 845 52.44 40.97 -56.38
CA ILE A 845 51.10 40.63 -56.92
C ILE A 845 50.21 41.88 -57.03
N PHE A 846 50.27 42.77 -56.05
CA PHE A 846 49.52 44.04 -56.06
C PHE A 846 50.21 45.14 -56.87
N ARG A 847 51.43 44.90 -57.38
CA ARG A 847 52.24 45.82 -58.19
C ARG A 847 52.51 47.15 -57.49
N ILE A 848 52.79 47.08 -56.19
CA ILE A 848 53.16 48.24 -55.37
C ILE A 848 54.59 48.67 -55.71
N PRO A 849 54.92 49.97 -55.75
CA PRO A 849 56.28 50.42 -56.00
C PRO A 849 57.27 49.83 -54.98
N HIS A 850 58.21 49.01 -55.46
CA HIS A 850 59.22 48.32 -54.67
C HIS A 850 60.57 48.36 -55.41
N ASN A 851 61.68 48.59 -54.70
CA ASN A 851 63.03 48.64 -55.25
C ASN A 851 64.03 47.92 -54.33
N LYS A 852 65.23 47.59 -54.83
CA LYS A 852 66.26 46.87 -54.03
C LYS A 852 66.78 47.64 -52.81
N ASP A 853 66.54 48.94 -52.74
CA ASP A 853 66.96 49.82 -51.63
C ASP A 853 65.88 50.00 -50.56
N ASP A 854 64.72 49.36 -50.74
CA ASP A 854 63.62 49.31 -49.78
C ASP A 854 64.01 48.59 -48.48
N TRP A 855 63.31 48.93 -47.39
CA TRP A 855 63.52 48.30 -46.10
C TRP A 855 63.22 46.79 -46.13
N LEU A 856 62.24 46.31 -46.91
CA LEU A 856 61.89 44.89 -46.99
C LEU A 856 63.03 44.06 -47.61
N SER A 857 63.53 44.45 -48.79
CA SER A 857 64.65 43.75 -49.43
C SER A 857 65.94 43.81 -48.60
N LYS A 858 66.19 44.94 -47.92
CA LYS A 858 67.33 45.07 -46.98
C LYS A 858 67.22 44.10 -45.81
N LEU A 859 66.05 43.94 -45.19
CA LEU A 859 65.85 43.00 -44.09
C LEU A 859 66.07 41.54 -44.54
N ILE A 860 65.52 41.15 -45.68
CA ILE A 860 65.69 39.81 -46.24
C ILE A 860 67.17 39.53 -46.53
N SER A 861 67.89 40.49 -47.12
CA SER A 861 69.32 40.36 -47.41
C SER A 861 70.17 40.20 -46.14
N ILE A 862 69.86 40.93 -45.06
CA ILE A 862 70.61 40.85 -43.80
C ILE A 862 70.36 39.51 -43.09
N LEU A 863 69.11 39.03 -43.07
CA LEU A 863 68.77 37.75 -42.44
C LEU A 863 69.37 36.53 -43.18
N LYS A 864 69.66 36.67 -44.47
CA LYS A 864 70.33 35.66 -45.29
C LYS A 864 71.85 35.76 -45.31
N ASP A 865 72.44 36.81 -44.71
CA ASP A 865 73.89 37.00 -44.65
C ASP A 865 74.52 36.22 -43.48
N ASP A 866 75.45 35.34 -43.80
CA ASP A 866 76.19 34.50 -42.83
C ASP A 866 77.20 35.29 -41.96
N SER A 867 77.38 36.59 -42.20
CA SER A 867 78.35 37.43 -41.51
C SER A 867 77.89 38.01 -40.16
N MET A 868 76.60 37.91 -39.84
CA MET A 868 76.00 38.55 -38.66
C MET A 868 76.50 37.95 -37.34
N LYS A 869 76.89 38.82 -36.40
CA LYS A 869 77.29 38.42 -35.03
C LYS A 869 76.11 38.48 -34.07
N LEU A 870 76.06 37.58 -33.08
CA LEU A 870 74.98 37.52 -32.09
C LEU A 870 74.79 38.85 -31.33
N GLY A 871 75.87 39.57 -31.01
CA GLY A 871 75.78 40.87 -30.31
C GLY A 871 75.05 41.98 -31.09
N GLN A 872 74.92 41.83 -32.42
CA GLN A 872 74.25 42.77 -33.32
C GLN A 872 72.76 42.46 -33.50
N MET A 873 72.30 41.31 -33.00
CA MET A 873 70.98 40.74 -33.25
C MET A 873 69.83 41.58 -32.67
N ASN A 874 69.94 42.01 -31.42
CA ASN A 874 68.85 42.75 -30.78
C ASN A 874 68.60 44.09 -31.49
N ASN A 875 69.66 44.82 -31.83
CA ASN A 875 69.56 46.08 -32.56
C ASN A 875 68.92 45.90 -33.96
N PHE A 876 69.13 44.75 -34.60
CA PHE A 876 68.51 44.43 -35.87
C PHE A 876 67.03 44.10 -35.73
N PHE A 877 66.64 43.35 -34.69
CA PHE A 877 65.23 43.08 -34.41
C PHE A 877 64.47 44.34 -33.96
N ASP A 878 65.11 45.27 -33.24
CA ASP A 878 64.53 46.60 -32.96
C ASP A 878 64.20 47.36 -34.27
N TYR A 879 65.02 47.17 -35.30
CA TYR A 879 64.80 47.74 -36.64
C TYR A 879 63.68 47.01 -37.42
N ILE A 880 63.56 45.68 -37.29
CA ILE A 880 62.40 44.92 -37.80
C ILE A 880 61.11 45.42 -37.15
N ASP A 881 61.08 45.50 -35.81
CA ASP A 881 59.91 45.89 -35.03
C ASP A 881 59.49 47.33 -35.33
N SER A 882 60.44 48.24 -35.56
CA SER A 882 60.12 49.63 -35.94
C SER A 882 59.33 49.72 -37.25
N ASN A 883 59.59 48.84 -38.22
CA ASN A 883 58.91 48.84 -39.53
C ASN A 883 57.62 47.99 -39.52
N LEU A 884 57.51 47.00 -38.63
CA LEU A 884 56.44 45.99 -38.63
C LEU A 884 55.57 45.99 -37.36
N SER A 885 55.78 46.92 -36.43
CA SER A 885 55.11 47.00 -35.12
C SER A 885 53.58 46.94 -35.17
N ASN A 886 52.98 47.44 -36.25
CA ASN A 886 51.53 47.49 -36.41
C ASN A 886 50.94 46.23 -37.07
N VAL A 887 51.77 45.29 -37.55
CA VAL A 887 51.32 44.09 -38.29
C VAL A 887 51.04 42.93 -37.33
N ASN A 888 49.75 42.65 -37.09
CA ASN A 888 49.33 41.55 -36.22
C ASN A 888 49.41 40.17 -36.92
N ASN A 889 49.20 39.10 -36.16
CA ASN A 889 49.29 37.73 -36.68
C ASN A 889 48.23 37.40 -37.74
N ASP A 890 47.04 38.01 -37.69
CA ASP A 890 45.99 37.80 -38.70
C ASP A 890 46.34 38.47 -40.03
N CYS A 891 47.06 39.60 -39.98
CA CYS A 891 47.66 40.22 -41.15
C CYS A 891 48.71 39.33 -41.80
N TRP A 892 49.56 38.69 -41.01
CA TRP A 892 50.52 37.72 -41.54
C TRP A 892 49.84 36.50 -42.19
N LYS A 893 48.72 36.02 -41.64
CA LYS A 893 47.93 34.96 -42.30
C LYS A 893 47.40 35.42 -43.65
N LEU A 894 46.82 36.64 -43.72
CA LEU A 894 46.32 37.18 -44.99
C LEU A 894 47.44 37.36 -46.03
N ILE A 895 48.58 37.90 -45.63
CA ILE A 895 49.76 38.06 -46.49
C ILE A 895 50.20 36.70 -47.06
N ARG A 896 50.25 35.66 -46.23
CA ARG A 896 50.57 34.30 -46.68
C ARG A 896 49.60 33.80 -47.75
N GLU A 897 48.29 33.93 -47.53
CA GLU A 897 47.30 33.48 -48.52
C GLU A 897 47.37 34.31 -49.82
N LEU A 898 47.58 35.63 -49.72
CA LEU A 898 47.80 36.50 -50.88
C LEU A 898 49.06 36.11 -51.66
N SER A 899 50.16 35.82 -50.97
CA SER A 899 51.44 35.44 -51.59
C SER A 899 51.38 34.16 -52.44
N ASN A 900 50.37 33.32 -52.21
CA ASN A 900 50.14 32.06 -52.91
C ASN A 900 49.01 32.12 -53.96
N ALA A 901 48.40 33.29 -54.14
CA ALA A 901 47.18 33.46 -54.94
C ALA A 901 47.42 34.17 -56.29
N ASP A 902 48.62 34.17 -56.84
CA ASP A 902 48.96 34.93 -58.07
C ASP A 902 48.04 34.60 -59.26
N ASP A 903 47.83 33.32 -59.54
CA ASP A 903 46.94 32.84 -60.62
C ASP A 903 45.48 33.27 -60.38
N PHE A 904 45.02 33.20 -59.13
CA PHE A 904 43.66 33.61 -58.76
C PHE A 904 43.50 35.14 -58.83
N MET A 905 44.51 35.90 -58.42
CA MET A 905 44.51 37.36 -58.45
C MET A 905 44.53 37.88 -59.90
N SER A 906 45.22 37.19 -60.79
CA SER A 906 45.15 37.44 -62.23
C SER A 906 43.74 37.23 -62.79
N PHE A 907 43.08 36.14 -62.41
CA PHE A 907 41.68 35.90 -62.76
C PHE A 907 40.74 36.96 -62.18
N LEU A 908 40.88 37.30 -60.90
CA LEU A 908 40.05 38.30 -60.22
C LEU A 908 40.11 39.66 -60.92
N ARG A 909 41.27 40.02 -61.47
CA ARG A 909 41.47 41.24 -62.25
C ARG A 909 40.73 41.21 -63.59
N ASN A 910 40.69 40.06 -64.27
CA ASN A 910 39.97 39.91 -65.55
C ASN A 910 38.45 40.05 -65.36
N ILE A 911 37.93 39.62 -64.22
CA ILE A 911 36.49 39.66 -63.92
C ILE A 911 36.03 40.91 -63.16
N ALA A 912 36.93 41.89 -62.98
CA ALA A 912 36.69 43.05 -62.13
C ALA A 912 35.42 43.83 -62.50
N GLN A 913 35.07 43.91 -63.80
CA GLN A 913 33.93 44.66 -64.31
C GLN A 913 32.64 43.84 -64.55
N HIS A 914 32.66 42.51 -64.38
CA HIS A 914 31.49 41.67 -64.61
C HIS A 914 30.56 41.60 -63.38
N ASP A 915 29.25 41.70 -63.59
CA ASP A 915 28.26 41.58 -62.51
C ASP A 915 27.96 40.10 -62.22
N PHE A 916 28.23 39.68 -60.99
CA PHE A 916 28.15 38.29 -60.56
C PHE A 916 26.83 37.92 -59.89
N LYS A 917 25.88 38.86 -59.79
CA LYS A 917 24.51 38.56 -59.32
C LYS A 917 23.80 37.47 -60.13
N ASN A 918 24.22 37.21 -61.37
CA ASN A 918 23.63 36.19 -62.25
C ASN A 918 24.23 34.78 -62.07
N LEU A 919 25.28 34.58 -61.27
CA LEU A 919 25.86 33.24 -61.02
C LEU A 919 25.04 32.38 -60.06
N ILE A 920 24.26 33.00 -59.16
CA ILE A 920 23.49 32.29 -58.12
C ILE A 920 22.26 31.57 -58.72
N ASN A 921 21.74 32.03 -59.88
CA ASN A 921 20.53 31.48 -60.52
C ASN A 921 20.83 30.51 -61.68
N GLY A 922 22.07 30.04 -61.82
CA GLY A 922 22.56 29.30 -62.98
C GLY A 922 22.41 27.77 -62.93
N ASP A 923 21.77 27.21 -61.90
CA ASP A 923 22.06 25.86 -61.38
C ASP A 923 21.26 24.68 -61.99
N ASP A 924 20.51 24.87 -63.07
CA ASP A 924 19.39 23.96 -63.38
C ASP A 924 19.44 23.23 -64.74
N ASP A 925 20.60 23.02 -65.40
CA ASP A 925 20.57 22.41 -66.74
C ASP A 925 21.67 21.44 -67.17
N HIS A 926 22.78 21.22 -66.45
CA HIS A 926 23.78 20.23 -66.83
C HIS A 926 24.24 19.38 -65.64
N SER A 927 23.55 18.26 -65.42
CA SER A 927 24.08 17.11 -64.69
C SER A 927 25.24 16.50 -65.49
N ASP A 928 26.49 16.77 -65.07
CA ASP A 928 27.59 15.78 -64.99
C ASP A 928 29.02 16.35 -64.84
N GLU A 929 29.23 17.66 -64.59
CA GLU A 929 30.58 18.16 -64.25
C GLU A 929 30.58 19.04 -62.98
N ARG A 930 31.08 18.45 -61.87
CA ARG A 930 31.49 19.03 -60.57
C ARG A 930 30.83 20.38 -60.20
N LEU A 931 29.70 20.30 -59.49
CA LEU A 931 29.11 21.40 -58.73
C LEU A 931 30.16 22.06 -57.83
N ILE A 932 30.45 23.33 -58.07
CA ILE A 932 31.22 24.17 -57.15
C ILE A 932 30.29 24.48 -55.97
N GLU A 933 30.74 24.25 -54.74
CA GLU A 933 29.95 24.52 -53.53
C GLU A 933 29.49 25.99 -53.48
N GLU A 934 28.23 26.23 -53.11
CA GLU A 934 27.61 27.57 -52.99
C GLU A 934 28.45 28.54 -52.11
N ASP A 935 29.12 27.97 -51.10
CA ASP A 935 30.06 28.66 -50.22
C ASP A 935 31.29 29.23 -50.96
N THR A 936 31.76 28.57 -52.02
CA THR A 936 32.90 29.02 -52.83
C THR A 936 32.53 30.23 -53.69
N VAL A 937 31.31 30.24 -54.24
CA VAL A 937 30.79 31.37 -55.05
C VAL A 937 30.52 32.58 -54.16
N THR A 938 29.95 32.37 -52.98
CA THR A 938 29.74 33.42 -51.97
C THR A 938 31.09 34.01 -51.50
N SER A 939 32.08 33.16 -51.27
CA SER A 939 33.45 33.56 -50.95
C SER A 939 34.07 34.42 -52.06
N LEU A 940 33.89 34.05 -53.34
CA LEU A 940 34.40 34.83 -54.47
C LEU A 940 33.83 36.25 -54.51
N ILE A 941 32.53 36.40 -54.21
CA ILE A 941 31.86 37.71 -54.18
C ILE A 941 32.46 38.59 -53.08
N GLN A 942 32.66 38.03 -51.89
CA GLN A 942 33.26 38.77 -50.76
C GLN A 942 34.73 39.13 -51.04
N VAL A 943 35.51 38.18 -51.55
CA VAL A 943 36.92 38.41 -51.92
C VAL A 943 37.04 39.52 -52.97
N LYS A 944 36.17 39.51 -53.98
CA LYS A 944 36.08 40.57 -54.99
C LYS A 944 35.82 41.93 -54.36
N GLN A 945 34.86 42.01 -53.44
CA GLN A 945 34.49 43.26 -52.77
C GLN A 945 35.65 43.90 -52.00
N PHE A 946 36.45 43.09 -51.30
CA PHE A 946 37.55 43.60 -50.48
C PHE A 946 38.86 43.81 -51.25
N LEU A 947 39.19 42.95 -52.22
CA LEU A 947 40.50 43.00 -52.89
C LEU A 947 40.54 43.92 -54.11
N ILE A 948 39.45 44.07 -54.88
CA ILE A 948 39.46 44.95 -56.06
C ILE A 948 39.83 46.40 -55.73
N PRO A 949 39.28 47.03 -54.66
CA PRO A 949 39.68 48.39 -54.28
C PRO A 949 41.18 48.56 -54.01
N LEU A 950 41.86 47.48 -53.60
CA LEU A 950 43.30 47.46 -53.33
C LEU A 950 44.14 47.36 -54.61
N MET A 951 43.54 46.93 -55.71
CA MET A 951 44.22 46.79 -57.01
C MET A 951 44.30 48.11 -57.80
N ASP A 952 43.66 49.18 -57.33
CA ASP A 952 43.70 50.51 -57.93
C ASP A 952 45.03 51.22 -57.59
N ARG A 953 45.88 51.37 -58.61
CA ARG A 953 47.25 51.91 -58.47
C ARG A 953 47.29 53.36 -57.98
N SER A 954 46.21 54.12 -58.14
CA SER A 954 46.17 55.53 -57.74
C SER A 954 46.18 55.73 -56.22
N LYS A 955 46.00 54.65 -55.43
CA LYS A 955 45.81 54.73 -53.98
C LYS A 955 46.93 54.09 -53.16
N MET A 956 47.87 53.35 -53.74
CA MET A 956 48.87 52.53 -53.01
C MET A 956 50.30 53.03 -53.24
N GLU A 957 50.75 54.00 -52.43
CA GLU A 957 52.03 54.70 -52.64
C GLU A 957 53.25 54.02 -51.99
N THR A 958 53.09 53.29 -50.88
CA THR A 958 54.19 52.65 -50.12
C THR A 958 53.81 51.28 -49.55
N ILE A 959 54.80 50.44 -49.23
CA ILE A 959 54.59 49.14 -48.56
C ILE A 959 53.95 49.32 -47.19
N THR A 960 54.35 50.36 -46.43
CA THR A 960 53.76 50.67 -45.12
C THR A 960 52.27 50.97 -45.24
N TYR A 961 51.89 51.81 -46.21
CA TYR A 961 50.48 52.11 -46.46
C TYR A 961 49.70 50.86 -46.90
N PHE A 962 50.29 50.00 -47.73
CA PHE A 962 49.68 48.72 -48.10
C PHE A 962 49.37 47.84 -46.87
N LEU A 963 50.31 47.72 -45.92
CA LEU A 963 50.09 46.99 -44.67
C LEU A 963 48.97 47.60 -43.82
N GLU A 964 48.90 48.94 -43.72
CA GLU A 964 47.82 49.63 -43.01
C GLU A 964 46.44 49.33 -43.63
N VAL A 965 46.35 49.33 -44.96
CA VAL A 965 45.09 49.01 -45.63
C VAL A 965 44.71 47.54 -45.47
N LEU A 966 45.68 46.60 -45.53
CA LEU A 966 45.41 45.19 -45.25
C LEU A 966 44.86 44.98 -43.84
N LEU A 967 45.40 45.69 -42.84
CA LEU A 967 44.90 45.64 -41.47
C LEU A 967 43.46 46.15 -41.36
N GLU A 968 43.12 47.25 -42.05
CA GLU A 968 41.74 47.76 -42.11
C GLU A 968 40.77 46.79 -42.79
N VAL A 969 41.24 46.07 -43.81
CA VAL A 969 40.45 45.04 -44.49
C VAL A 969 40.18 43.86 -43.55
N ILE A 970 41.17 43.41 -42.79
CA ILE A 970 41.01 42.32 -41.81
C ILE A 970 40.07 42.71 -40.67
N LYS A 971 40.13 43.97 -40.21
CA LYS A 971 39.16 44.48 -39.22
C LYS A 971 37.72 44.38 -39.71
N LYS A 972 37.50 44.51 -41.04
CA LYS A 972 36.17 44.40 -41.65
C LYS A 972 35.76 42.96 -41.93
N ASN A 973 36.72 42.10 -42.29
CA ASN A 973 36.48 40.67 -42.51
C ASN A 973 37.70 39.86 -42.09
N SER A 974 37.64 39.27 -40.88
CA SER A 974 38.72 38.45 -40.32
C SER A 974 38.89 37.11 -41.04
N THR A 975 37.87 36.63 -41.75
CA THR A 975 37.85 35.36 -42.49
C THR A 975 38.30 35.50 -43.95
N LEU A 976 38.70 36.72 -44.38
CA LEU A 976 39.04 36.99 -45.78
C LEU A 976 40.19 36.10 -46.29
N GLY A 977 41.18 35.79 -45.45
CA GLY A 977 42.28 34.89 -45.82
C GLY A 977 41.79 33.47 -46.18
N GLU A 978 40.86 32.93 -45.40
CA GLU A 978 40.26 31.61 -45.65
C GLU A 978 39.46 31.61 -46.95
N MET A 979 38.71 32.70 -47.20
CA MET A 979 37.95 32.87 -48.44
C MET A 979 38.87 32.97 -49.67
N ILE A 980 40.00 33.67 -49.57
CA ILE A 980 41.00 33.72 -50.65
C ILE A 980 41.57 32.33 -50.91
N ALA A 981 41.93 31.58 -49.86
CA ALA A 981 42.45 30.23 -50.00
C ALA A 981 41.43 29.29 -50.68
N LEU A 982 40.15 29.38 -50.30
CA LEU A 982 39.05 28.64 -50.93
C LEU A 982 38.91 28.99 -52.42
N CYS A 983 38.88 30.28 -52.75
CA CYS A 983 38.78 30.72 -54.14
C CYS A 983 40.02 30.35 -54.96
N ASN A 984 41.22 30.39 -54.37
CA ASN A 984 42.46 30.02 -55.02
C ASN A 984 42.53 28.52 -55.33
N ASN A 985 42.18 27.66 -54.36
CA ASN A 985 42.10 26.21 -54.55
C ASN A 985 41.06 25.82 -55.61
N SER A 986 39.98 26.60 -55.72
CA SER A 986 38.90 26.39 -56.69
C SER A 986 39.04 27.26 -57.95
N ASN A 987 40.17 27.92 -58.18
CA ASN A 987 40.33 28.93 -59.24
C ASN A 987 40.04 28.39 -60.64
N MET A 988 40.56 27.20 -60.98
CA MET A 988 40.25 26.58 -62.29
C MET A 988 38.76 26.29 -62.47
N ALA A 989 38.08 25.85 -61.41
CA ALA A 989 36.64 25.59 -61.47
C ALA A 989 35.87 26.90 -61.66
N LEU A 990 36.22 27.95 -60.92
CA LEU A 990 35.62 29.28 -61.04
C LEU A 990 35.83 29.89 -62.43
N GLN A 991 37.01 29.71 -63.03
CA GLN A 991 37.30 30.14 -64.40
C GLN A 991 36.44 29.38 -65.43
N ASN A 992 36.35 28.06 -65.30
CA ASN A 992 35.51 27.24 -66.19
C ASN A 992 34.02 27.58 -66.06
N MET A 993 33.54 27.80 -64.83
CA MET A 993 32.16 28.24 -64.57
C MET A 993 31.88 29.57 -65.26
N HIS A 994 32.80 30.55 -65.16
CA HIS A 994 32.67 31.84 -65.83
C HIS A 994 32.62 31.72 -67.36
N ILE A 995 33.49 30.88 -67.95
CA ILE A 995 33.50 30.62 -69.41
C ILE A 995 32.21 29.94 -69.87
N ASN A 996 31.74 28.93 -69.15
CA ASN A 996 30.53 28.18 -69.50
C ASN A 996 29.28 29.08 -69.47
N ILE A 997 29.17 29.97 -68.49
CA ILE A 997 28.05 30.92 -68.39
C ILE A 997 28.07 31.90 -69.56
N LEU A 998 29.24 32.41 -69.96
CA LEU A 998 29.35 33.31 -71.12
C LEU A 998 28.92 32.63 -72.44
N ASN A 999 29.14 31.32 -72.58
CA ASN A 999 28.90 30.57 -73.82
C ASN A 999 27.51 29.87 -73.90
N ARG A 1000 26.71 29.88 -72.82
CA ARG A 1000 25.42 29.16 -72.71
C ARG A 1000 24.43 29.41 -73.86
N GLY A 1001 24.43 30.62 -74.42
CA GLY A 1001 23.58 31.01 -75.55
C GLY A 1001 23.98 30.38 -76.89
N GLU A 1002 25.26 30.13 -77.12
CA GLU A 1002 25.77 29.54 -78.37
C GLU A 1002 25.63 28.01 -78.38
N ASP A 1003 25.89 27.34 -77.26
CA ASP A 1003 25.72 25.87 -77.14
C ASP A 1003 24.26 25.44 -77.41
N THR A 1004 23.29 26.23 -76.91
CA THR A 1004 21.87 25.97 -77.16
C THR A 1004 21.52 26.15 -78.64
N LYS A 1005 22.06 27.18 -79.31
CA LYS A 1005 21.90 27.37 -80.77
C LYS A 1005 22.52 26.23 -81.56
N GLU A 1006 23.69 25.74 -81.14
CA GLU A 1006 24.36 24.63 -81.81
C GLU A 1006 23.58 23.31 -81.65
N LYS A 1007 23.05 23.02 -80.45
CA LYS A 1007 22.18 21.86 -80.21
C LYS A 1007 20.92 21.92 -81.09
N ILE A 1008 20.27 23.07 -81.18
CA ILE A 1008 19.11 23.28 -82.07
C ILE A 1008 19.52 23.10 -83.53
N LYS A 1009 20.65 23.71 -83.96
CA LYS A 1009 21.15 23.58 -85.33
C LYS A 1009 21.40 22.13 -85.69
N ASN A 1010 22.12 21.37 -84.85
CA ASN A 1010 22.42 19.96 -85.08
C ASN A 1010 21.17 19.08 -85.06
N ALA A 1011 20.23 19.36 -84.15
CA ALA A 1011 18.91 18.71 -84.11
C ALA A 1011 18.12 18.92 -85.40
N VAL A 1012 18.22 20.11 -86.01
CA VAL A 1012 17.52 20.47 -87.26
C VAL A 1012 18.24 19.93 -88.50
N THR A 1013 19.58 20.06 -88.58
CA THR A 1013 20.32 19.74 -89.81
C THR A 1013 20.73 18.29 -89.91
N ASN A 1014 21.06 17.66 -88.78
CA ASN A 1014 21.64 16.31 -88.73
C ASN A 1014 20.76 15.31 -87.95
N GLY A 1015 19.59 15.77 -87.50
CA GLY A 1015 18.64 14.99 -86.72
C GLY A 1015 17.87 13.98 -87.56
N THR A 1016 17.92 12.72 -87.14
CA THR A 1016 17.05 11.64 -87.62
C THR A 1016 15.94 11.42 -86.61
N PHE A 1017 14.70 11.71 -87.02
CA PHE A 1017 13.53 11.27 -86.25
C PHE A 1017 13.27 9.79 -86.51
N THR A 1018 13.25 9.01 -85.44
CA THR A 1018 12.80 7.61 -85.49
C THR A 1018 11.44 7.53 -84.85
N PHE A 1019 10.49 7.03 -85.62
CA PHE A 1019 9.13 6.74 -85.19
C PHE A 1019 9.02 5.22 -85.09
N PHE A 1020 8.72 4.70 -83.90
CA PHE A 1020 8.55 3.26 -83.74
C PHE A 1020 7.34 2.93 -82.87
N THR A 1021 6.53 2.02 -83.36
CA THR A 1021 5.45 1.34 -82.63
C THR A 1021 6.00 0.04 -82.07
N ARG A 1022 5.99 -0.12 -80.75
CA ARG A 1022 6.56 -1.32 -80.09
C ARG A 1022 5.82 -2.62 -80.43
N ASN A 1023 4.58 -2.55 -80.93
CA ASN A 1023 3.79 -3.73 -81.30
C ASN A 1023 2.80 -3.38 -82.43
N PRO A 1024 2.55 -4.25 -83.44
CA PRO A 1024 1.59 -3.97 -84.53
C PRO A 1024 0.12 -3.85 -84.08
N LYS A 1025 -0.18 -4.13 -82.81
CA LYS A 1025 -1.51 -3.96 -82.18
C LYS A 1025 -1.59 -2.74 -81.24
N ASP A 1026 -0.50 -1.99 -81.09
CA ASP A 1026 -0.42 -0.85 -80.18
C ASP A 1026 -0.56 0.46 -81.00
N ASP A 1027 -1.67 1.16 -80.82
CA ASP A 1027 -2.06 2.37 -81.56
C ASP A 1027 -1.21 3.63 -81.21
N LYS A 1028 -0.06 3.45 -80.55
CA LYS A 1028 0.81 4.55 -80.08
C LYS A 1028 2.22 4.45 -80.65
N CYS A 1029 2.59 5.47 -81.42
CA CYS A 1029 3.92 5.65 -81.99
C CYS A 1029 4.80 6.48 -81.05
N LEU A 1030 5.99 5.97 -80.70
CA LEU A 1030 7.00 6.72 -79.93
C LEU A 1030 7.94 7.44 -80.89
N VAL A 1031 8.26 8.70 -80.56
CA VAL A 1031 9.15 9.57 -81.33
C VAL A 1031 10.44 9.80 -80.56
N SER A 1032 11.56 9.58 -81.21
CA SER A 1032 12.87 10.01 -80.73
C SER A 1032 13.66 10.71 -81.83
N LEU A 1033 14.30 11.84 -81.52
CA LEU A 1033 15.23 12.53 -82.40
C LEU A 1033 16.65 12.18 -82.00
N LYS A 1034 17.44 11.63 -82.93
CA LYS A 1034 18.86 11.35 -82.71
C LYS A 1034 19.68 12.01 -83.80
N TYR A 1035 20.76 12.70 -83.44
CA TYR A 1035 21.77 13.11 -84.40
C TYR A 1035 23.15 12.57 -83.99
N PRO A 1036 24.01 12.25 -84.96
CA PRO A 1036 25.40 11.95 -84.68
C PRO A 1036 26.09 13.18 -84.09
N SER A 1037 26.61 13.05 -82.88
CA SER A 1037 27.57 13.98 -82.28
C SER A 1037 28.65 13.15 -81.59
N LYS A 1038 29.69 13.78 -81.03
CA LYS A 1038 30.72 13.07 -80.24
C LYS A 1038 30.15 12.18 -79.13
N THR A 1039 28.93 12.45 -78.63
CA THR A 1039 28.26 11.68 -77.59
C THR A 1039 27.00 10.94 -78.05
N ASN A 1040 26.62 11.02 -79.33
CA ASN A 1040 25.41 10.39 -79.89
C ASN A 1040 24.13 10.70 -79.08
N VAL A 1041 23.68 11.95 -79.12
CA VAL A 1041 22.54 12.43 -78.30
C VAL A 1041 21.20 11.92 -78.84
N MET A 1042 20.33 11.43 -77.96
CA MET A 1042 18.94 11.01 -78.25
C MET A 1042 17.96 11.83 -77.42
N TYR A 1043 17.03 12.51 -78.08
CA TYR A 1043 15.98 13.33 -77.49
C TYR A 1043 14.63 12.61 -77.61
N ASN A 1044 13.85 12.55 -76.53
CA ASN A 1044 12.47 12.11 -76.56
C ASN A 1044 11.53 13.26 -76.98
N LEU A 1045 10.23 12.99 -77.14
CA LEU A 1045 9.26 14.00 -77.57
C LEU A 1045 9.19 15.25 -76.66
N ASN A 1046 9.31 15.09 -75.34
CA ASN A 1046 9.32 16.22 -74.41
C ASN A 1046 10.60 17.05 -74.56
N ASP A 1047 11.75 16.41 -74.71
CA ASP A 1047 13.02 17.12 -74.91
C ASP A 1047 13.01 17.89 -76.25
N ILE A 1048 12.35 17.34 -77.28
CA ILE A 1048 12.15 18.04 -78.56
C ILE A 1048 11.24 19.26 -78.38
N LEU A 1049 10.17 19.15 -77.58
CA LEU A 1049 9.29 20.29 -77.25
C LEU A 1049 10.02 21.36 -76.43
N ASP A 1050 10.92 20.96 -75.53
CA ASP A 1050 11.76 21.88 -74.76
C ASP A 1050 12.79 22.59 -75.65
N LEU A 1051 13.50 21.85 -76.51
CA LEU A 1051 14.39 22.44 -77.54
C LEU A 1051 13.63 23.43 -78.42
N ARG A 1052 12.38 23.13 -78.79
CA ARG A 1052 11.50 24.08 -79.50
C ARG A 1052 11.18 25.30 -78.63
N GLY A 1053 10.90 25.13 -77.35
CA GLY A 1053 10.68 26.23 -76.40
C GLY A 1053 11.89 27.17 -76.30
N ARG A 1054 13.09 26.60 -76.11
CA ARG A 1054 14.36 27.34 -76.11
C ARG A 1054 14.62 28.02 -77.45
N ALA A 1055 14.35 27.34 -78.56
CA ALA A 1055 14.46 27.92 -79.90
C ALA A 1055 13.52 29.13 -80.08
N LEU A 1056 12.29 29.08 -79.56
CA LEU A 1056 11.34 30.20 -79.62
C LEU A 1056 11.79 31.40 -78.76
N LEU A 1057 12.45 31.15 -77.62
CA LEU A 1057 13.06 32.21 -76.81
C LEU A 1057 14.23 32.88 -77.53
N ILE A 1058 15.05 32.09 -78.25
CA ILE A 1058 16.18 32.58 -79.05
C ILE A 1058 15.71 33.29 -80.33
N ALA A 1059 14.64 32.79 -80.97
CA ALA A 1059 14.17 33.24 -82.29
C ALA A 1059 13.20 34.44 -82.24
N LYS A 1060 12.88 35.00 -81.07
CA LYS A 1060 12.22 36.31 -81.02
C LYS A 1060 13.06 37.32 -81.81
N PRO A 1061 12.51 37.98 -82.84
CA PRO A 1061 13.21 39.06 -83.53
C PRO A 1061 13.52 40.18 -82.53
N LYS A 1062 14.67 40.84 -82.70
CA LYS A 1062 14.79 42.23 -82.27
C LYS A 1062 13.65 43.01 -82.92
N THR A 1063 12.69 43.46 -82.12
CA THR A 1063 11.92 44.65 -82.47
C THR A 1063 12.89 45.81 -82.64
N THR A 1064 12.52 46.69 -83.56
CA THR A 1064 12.92 48.09 -83.59
C THR A 1064 12.76 48.74 -82.22
#